data_AF-A0A2E3YC37-F1
#
_entry.id   AF-A0A2E3YC37-F1
#
_cell.length_a   1.000
_cell.length_b   1.000
_cell.length_c   1.000
_cell.angle_alpha   90.00
_cell.angle_beta   90.00
_cell.angle_gamma   90.00
#
_symmetry.space_group_name_H-M   'P 1'
#
loop_
_entity.id
_entity.type
_entity.pdbx_description
1 polymer ?
#
loop_
_entity_poly.entity_id
_entity_poly.type
_entity_poly.pdbx_seq_one_letter_code
_entity_poly.pdbx_strand_id
1 'polypeptide(L)'
;MQGNIKEIVTVGSIAFDSIETPKGKRNAILGGSSTFFGIAASLFSKVYIIGVVGDDFRDDQWALFKKYNINTNSVEIKPGKTFSWGGEYNHDYSLRETLFTELGVFENFKPNINENFNQPILYLGNIQPELQFDVINKVKSPSLIAADSMNLWIDLFPDQVWNLISKVDIFMLNDEEALAHLRVGEQISRRRPAHGWLFPMTGTAEPPFAEGARTAISLYTTNLEREVDLGTLWLLNLAYMTVGEYPHGIPEKWRLAPEAFDSEQDVGFFHDVAQPSGVAVTGHAGGSVMDDFDGDGLLDLIASSRGLRDQMRYFHNRGDGTFADRTRIAGLEGQIGGLNLSHADYDNDGDRDLIVWRGAWMGEAGRHANSLLKNTGRGRFEDVTEAAGLLSFHPTHSGAWADFDNDGWLDLFVGNESSPAPKPPHPNQLYRSDRNGTFTDIASTAGVDGVGFAKGVTVGDVDNDGLVDIYVSNLNGDNLLYHNRSHESTLRFADISVSAGVQEPYVSFPTWFWDYDNDGWQDLFVAGFDMANLDDMALIYLGEPFEAEHPRLYRNRGNLTFEELASEVGLDRIILPMGANFGDLDNDGWLDAYFGTGMPDMRTLLPNRMMRNDGGARFADVTSSGGFGTVQKGHGISFGDIDHDGDQDIYQVLGAAFEGDVYENALLENPGHGHHWLTLELEGVVSHRDAIGARIHAVVESKDGEQRSIHVTVGHGGSFGSSPLRQEIGLGDARHIDAVEIVWPGTQTPQRIVGLELNHAYHVRQGQTGVTPIERQTFDLSPDS
;
A
#
# COMPACT_ATOMS: atom_id res chain seq x y z
N MET A 1 49.17 -9.57 26.31
CA MET A 1 49.93 -9.10 25.13
C MET A 1 49.69 -7.61 25.00
N GLN A 2 50.62 -6.75 25.45
CA GLN A 2 50.58 -5.31 25.14
C GLN A 2 51.19 -5.14 23.76
N GLY A 3 50.40 -5.33 22.71
CA GLY A 3 50.73 -4.76 21.40
C GLY A 3 50.61 -3.24 21.52
N ASN A 4 51.49 -2.49 20.85
CA ASN A 4 51.39 -1.02 20.77
C ASN A 4 49.97 -0.65 20.33
N ILE A 5 49.17 -0.05 21.23
CA ILE A 5 47.86 0.49 20.89
C ILE A 5 48.12 1.63 19.89
N LYS A 6 47.62 1.47 18.67
CA LYS A 6 47.85 2.43 17.59
C LYS A 6 47.03 3.69 17.82
N GLU A 7 47.65 4.84 17.60
CA GLU A 7 46.99 6.13 17.67
C GLU A 7 45.92 6.27 16.58
N ILE A 8 44.82 6.94 16.90
CA ILE A 8 43.74 7.24 15.96
C ILE A 8 43.79 8.72 15.62
N VAL A 9 43.85 9.03 14.33
CA VAL A 9 43.76 10.39 13.80
C VAL A 9 42.41 10.50 13.09
N THR A 10 41.56 11.42 13.53
CA THR A 10 40.31 11.74 12.84
C THR A 10 40.36 13.14 12.23
N VAL A 11 39.92 13.24 10.99
CA VAL A 11 39.75 14.51 10.29
C VAL A 11 38.29 14.64 9.89
N GLY A 12 37.64 15.70 10.34
CA GLY A 12 36.21 15.84 10.17
C GLY A 12 35.64 17.06 10.86
N SER A 13 34.31 17.13 10.89
CA SER A 13 33.60 18.28 11.41
C SER A 13 33.59 18.31 12.94
N ILE A 14 33.75 19.53 13.48
CA ILE A 14 33.42 19.88 14.86
C ILE A 14 32.33 20.96 14.73
N ALA A 15 31.13 20.67 15.21
CA ALA A 15 29.93 21.41 14.85
C ALA A 15 29.09 21.83 16.06
N PHE A 16 28.13 22.70 15.80
CA PHE A 16 26.96 22.90 16.66
C PHE A 16 25.72 22.29 16.02
N ASP A 17 25.18 21.26 16.66
CA ASP A 17 23.98 20.56 16.20
C ASP A 17 22.74 21.11 16.91
N SER A 18 21.65 21.31 16.17
CA SER A 18 20.34 21.63 16.72
C SER A 18 19.37 20.51 16.39
N ILE A 19 19.05 19.71 17.40
CA ILE A 19 18.30 18.46 17.26
C ILE A 19 16.91 18.63 17.86
N GLU A 20 15.91 18.32 17.06
CA GLU A 20 14.53 18.14 17.48
C GLU A 20 14.19 16.65 17.43
N THR A 21 13.61 16.12 18.51
CA THR A 21 13.15 14.74 18.60
C THR A 21 11.72 14.73 19.18
N PRO A 22 11.01 13.59 19.10
CA PRO A 22 9.69 13.44 19.72
C PRO A 22 9.64 13.77 21.22
N LYS A 23 10.78 13.68 21.91
CA LYS A 23 10.89 13.90 23.36
C LYS A 23 11.38 15.29 23.70
N GLY A 24 11.72 16.12 22.71
CA GLY A 24 12.02 17.52 22.87
C GLY A 24 13.14 18.03 21.97
N LYS A 25 13.48 19.32 22.16
CA LYS A 25 14.44 20.04 21.33
C LYS A 25 15.64 20.53 22.13
N ARG A 26 16.81 20.50 21.49
CA ARG A 26 18.06 21.10 21.97
C ARG A 26 18.73 21.83 20.81
N ASN A 27 19.15 23.07 21.05
CA ASN A 27 19.79 23.91 20.03
C ASN A 27 21.27 24.11 20.37
N ALA A 28 22.10 24.15 19.33
CA ALA A 28 23.53 24.45 19.40
C ALA A 28 24.30 23.63 20.47
N ILE A 29 24.02 22.32 20.51
CA ILE A 29 24.82 21.38 21.29
C ILE A 29 26.09 21.00 20.52
N LEU A 30 27.14 20.60 21.23
CA LEU A 30 28.37 20.16 20.57
C LEU A 30 28.10 18.90 19.73
N GLY A 31 28.43 18.98 18.45
CA GLY A 31 28.17 17.97 17.45
C GLY A 31 29.32 17.80 16.46
N GLY A 32 29.00 17.21 15.31
CA GLY A 32 29.97 16.94 14.24
C GLY A 32 30.60 15.54 14.29
N SER A 33 30.90 15.01 13.12
CA SER A 33 31.40 13.65 12.87
C SER A 33 32.66 13.31 13.67
N SER A 34 33.68 14.18 13.66
CA SER A 34 34.92 13.94 14.40
C SER A 34 34.76 14.07 15.91
N THR A 35 33.79 14.86 16.37
CA THR A 35 33.46 14.95 17.80
C THR A 35 32.96 13.61 18.32
N PHE A 36 31.90 13.07 17.72
CA PHE A 36 31.27 11.83 18.18
C PHE A 36 32.18 10.62 18.00
N PHE A 37 32.78 10.48 16.82
CA PHE A 37 33.76 9.42 16.57
C PHE A 37 34.93 9.54 17.54
N GLY A 38 35.47 10.74 17.75
CA GLY A 38 36.61 10.94 18.64
C GLY A 38 36.33 10.54 20.07
N ILE A 39 35.13 10.84 20.58
CA ILE A 39 34.68 10.42 21.92
C ILE A 39 34.57 8.90 22.00
N ALA A 40 33.92 8.25 21.04
CA ALA A 40 33.79 6.79 21.03
C ALA A 40 35.17 6.11 20.94
N ALA A 41 36.01 6.56 20.02
CA ALA A 41 37.35 6.03 19.80
C ALA A 41 38.29 6.25 21.00
N SER A 42 38.10 7.32 21.77
CA SER A 42 38.93 7.63 22.95
C SER A 42 38.83 6.59 24.07
N LEU A 43 37.75 5.81 24.09
CA LEU A 43 37.57 4.70 25.03
C LEU A 43 38.55 3.55 24.76
N PHE A 44 39.08 3.46 23.54
CA PHE A 44 39.88 2.33 23.08
C PHE A 44 41.32 2.71 22.73
N SER A 45 41.56 3.95 22.32
CA SER A 45 42.89 4.43 21.94
C SER A 45 43.06 5.93 22.18
N LYS A 46 44.30 6.40 22.03
CA LYS A 46 44.62 7.83 22.00
C LYS A 46 44.15 8.43 20.67
N VAL A 47 43.30 9.44 20.76
CA VAL A 47 42.68 10.11 19.60
C VAL A 47 43.26 11.50 19.41
N TYR A 48 43.54 11.84 18.15
CA TYR A 48 43.93 13.15 17.67
C TYR A 48 42.87 13.65 16.70
N ILE A 49 42.25 14.79 17.01
CA ILE A 49 41.29 15.44 16.12
C ILE A 49 42.00 16.55 15.35
N ILE A 50 41.81 16.54 14.03
CA ILE A 50 42.18 17.63 13.13
C ILE A 50 40.88 18.24 12.59
N GLY A 51 40.68 19.54 12.82
CA GLY A 51 39.44 20.21 12.48
C GLY A 51 39.58 21.73 12.49
N VAL A 52 38.46 22.42 12.30
CA VAL A 52 38.39 23.88 12.43
C VAL A 52 37.11 24.25 13.17
N VAL A 53 37.20 25.25 14.05
CA VAL A 53 36.07 25.88 14.73
C VAL A 53 36.15 27.39 14.60
N GLY A 54 35.00 28.04 14.76
CA GLY A 54 34.87 29.49 14.75
C GLY A 54 35.36 30.13 16.05
N ASP A 55 35.42 31.47 16.08
CA ASP A 55 35.69 32.23 17.30
C ASP A 55 34.49 32.30 18.26
N ASP A 56 33.35 31.73 17.84
CA ASP A 56 32.17 31.44 18.65
C ASP A 56 32.28 30.15 19.49
N PHE A 57 33.36 29.37 19.33
CA PHE A 57 33.57 28.13 20.07
C PHE A 57 34.08 28.37 21.50
N ARG A 58 33.26 28.03 22.50
CA ARG A 58 33.46 28.42 23.91
C ARG A 58 34.19 27.37 24.75
N ASP A 59 34.71 27.80 25.91
CA ASP A 59 35.44 26.95 26.88
C ASP A 59 34.64 25.73 27.40
N ASP A 60 33.31 25.85 27.51
CA ASP A 60 32.44 24.74 27.92
C ASP A 60 32.42 23.61 26.89
N GLN A 61 32.58 23.93 25.61
CA GLN A 61 32.62 22.92 24.54
C GLN A 61 33.94 22.15 24.53
N TRP A 62 35.05 22.83 24.83
CA TRP A 62 36.36 22.18 25.01
C TRP A 62 36.41 21.21 26.19
N ALA A 63 35.52 21.36 27.18
CA ALA A 63 35.50 20.50 28.36
C ALA A 63 35.25 19.03 28.01
N LEU A 64 34.48 18.75 26.95
CA LEU A 64 34.17 17.39 26.52
C LEU A 64 35.41 16.67 25.99
N PHE A 65 36.17 17.31 25.09
CA PHE A 65 37.42 16.72 24.57
C PHE A 65 38.45 16.49 25.67
N LYS A 66 38.55 17.41 26.65
CA LYS A 66 39.43 17.25 27.83
C LYS A 66 39.00 16.07 28.70
N LYS A 67 37.69 15.89 28.93
CA LYS A 67 37.13 14.78 29.71
C LYS A 67 37.51 13.42 29.12
N TYR A 68 37.52 13.31 27.80
CA TYR A 68 37.85 12.08 27.07
C TYR A 68 39.33 11.98 26.65
N ASN A 69 40.19 12.87 27.16
CA ASN A 69 41.63 12.89 26.87
C ASN A 69 41.97 12.90 25.36
N ILE A 70 41.14 13.60 24.58
CA ILE A 70 41.30 13.75 23.13
C ILE A 70 42.27 14.89 22.85
N ASN A 71 43.25 14.65 21.98
CA ASN A 71 44.18 15.69 21.56
C ASN A 71 43.52 16.58 20.49
N THR A 72 43.40 17.86 20.81
CA THR A 72 42.78 18.90 19.96
C THR A 72 43.79 19.97 19.52
N ASN A 73 45.10 19.75 19.69
CA ASN A 73 46.13 20.72 19.32
C ASN A 73 46.15 21.05 17.81
N SER A 74 45.61 20.14 17.00
CA SER A 74 45.49 20.29 15.54
C SER A 74 44.11 20.85 15.11
N VAL A 75 43.31 21.35 16.05
CA VAL A 75 42.06 22.07 15.75
C VAL A 75 42.36 23.56 15.59
N GLU A 76 42.08 24.10 14.41
CA GLU A 76 42.27 25.52 14.10
C GLU A 76 41.09 26.35 14.63
N ILE A 77 41.37 27.51 15.20
CA ILE A 77 40.34 28.51 15.53
C ILE A 77 40.45 29.64 14.50
N LYS A 78 39.37 29.90 13.75
CA LYS A 78 39.33 30.95 12.71
C LYS A 78 38.23 31.98 12.98
N PRO A 79 38.41 33.24 12.55
CA PRO A 79 37.34 34.24 12.63
C PRO A 79 36.09 33.79 11.86
N GLY A 80 34.92 33.85 12.48
CA GLY A 80 33.65 33.43 11.90
C GLY A 80 32.94 32.37 12.74
N LYS A 81 31.77 31.92 12.25
CA LYS A 81 30.96 30.91 12.96
C LYS A 81 31.49 29.50 12.77
N THR A 82 31.40 28.69 13.82
CA THR A 82 31.58 27.23 13.75
C THR A 82 30.52 26.62 12.83
N PHE A 83 30.86 25.52 12.15
CA PHE A 83 29.89 24.75 11.37
C PHE A 83 28.67 24.40 12.22
N SER A 84 27.47 24.60 11.68
CA SER A 84 26.24 24.25 12.38
C SER A 84 25.28 23.49 11.47
N TRP A 85 24.67 22.46 12.03
CA TRP A 85 23.67 21.66 11.36
C TRP A 85 22.43 21.56 12.25
N GLY A 86 21.25 21.47 11.64
CA GLY A 86 20.01 21.26 12.38
C GLY A 86 19.14 20.23 11.70
N GLY A 87 18.54 19.35 12.50
CA GLY A 87 17.64 18.34 11.99
C GLY A 87 16.56 17.92 13.00
N GLU A 88 15.47 17.42 12.44
CA GLU A 88 14.33 16.89 13.17
C GLU A 88 14.23 15.39 12.93
N TYR A 89 14.21 14.61 14.01
CA TYR A 89 14.08 13.15 13.97
C TYR A 89 12.61 12.76 14.07
N ASN A 90 12.24 11.74 13.30
CA ASN A 90 10.92 11.10 13.35
C ASN A 90 10.73 10.29 14.66
N HIS A 91 9.57 9.65 14.81
CA HIS A 91 9.18 8.97 16.06
C HIS A 91 10.06 7.78 16.45
N ASP A 92 10.61 7.05 15.48
CA ASP A 92 11.46 5.88 15.67
C ASP A 92 12.97 6.22 15.71
N TYR A 93 13.33 7.51 15.59
CA TYR A 93 14.71 8.02 15.53
C TYR A 93 15.56 7.51 14.35
N SER A 94 14.96 6.79 13.40
CA SER A 94 15.66 6.17 12.26
C SER A 94 15.83 7.16 11.10
N LEU A 95 14.88 8.09 10.93
CA LEU A 95 14.92 9.12 9.89
C LEU A 95 15.07 10.51 10.50
N ARG A 96 15.72 11.39 9.74
CA ARG A 96 15.83 12.79 10.09
C ARG A 96 15.65 13.70 8.88
N GLU A 97 14.89 14.77 9.05
CA GLU A 97 14.85 15.88 8.11
C GLU A 97 15.96 16.87 8.46
N THR A 98 16.75 17.29 7.48
CA THR A 98 17.72 18.38 7.69
C THR A 98 17.01 19.71 7.53
N LEU A 99 16.91 20.46 8.63
CA LEU A 99 16.29 21.78 8.66
C LEU A 99 17.23 22.86 8.12
N PHE A 100 18.53 22.76 8.43
CA PHE A 100 19.54 23.69 7.92
C PHE A 100 20.96 23.12 7.99
N THR A 101 21.84 23.68 7.16
CA THR A 101 23.28 23.40 7.14
C THR A 101 24.04 24.71 6.91
N GLU A 102 24.77 25.19 7.92
CA GLU A 102 25.60 26.41 7.86
C GLU A 102 27.08 26.04 7.96
N LEU A 103 27.79 25.91 6.84
CA LEU A 103 29.20 25.45 6.80
C LEU A 103 30.17 26.33 7.61
N GLY A 104 29.92 27.63 7.75
CA GLY A 104 30.76 28.53 8.55
C GLY A 104 32.24 28.48 8.15
N VAL A 105 33.14 28.46 9.14
CA VAL A 105 34.60 28.33 8.90
C VAL A 105 35.00 27.01 8.24
N PHE A 106 34.12 26.01 8.22
CA PHE A 106 34.37 24.69 7.66
C PHE A 106 34.32 24.69 6.12
N GLU A 107 33.59 25.62 5.51
CA GLU A 107 33.46 25.74 4.05
C GLU A 107 34.82 25.83 3.34
N ASN A 108 35.77 26.53 3.96
CA ASN A 108 37.11 26.77 3.42
C ASN A 108 38.19 26.00 4.18
N PHE A 109 37.80 24.94 4.90
CA PHE A 109 38.71 24.17 5.71
C PHE A 109 39.73 23.42 4.85
N LYS A 110 41.01 23.59 5.20
CA LYS A 110 42.12 22.81 4.64
C LYS A 110 42.94 22.28 5.81
N PRO A 111 42.89 20.97 6.11
CA PRO A 111 43.52 20.41 7.30
C PRO A 111 45.03 20.57 7.23
N ASN A 112 45.58 21.04 8.34
CA ASN A 112 46.99 21.28 8.53
C ASN A 112 47.63 20.12 9.30
N ILE A 113 48.14 19.14 8.56
CA ILE A 113 48.69 17.89 9.11
C ILE A 113 50.21 18.05 9.29
N ASN A 114 50.62 18.70 10.39
CA ASN A 114 52.05 18.95 10.69
C ASN A 114 52.65 17.94 11.67
N GLU A 115 51.84 17.12 12.33
CA GLU A 115 52.30 16.09 13.26
C GLU A 115 52.76 14.82 12.52
N ASN A 116 53.91 14.27 12.91
CA ASN A 116 54.38 12.99 12.39
C ASN A 116 53.78 11.86 13.23
N PHE A 117 52.67 11.30 12.76
CA PHE A 117 52.05 10.11 13.35
C PHE A 117 52.79 8.84 12.91
N ASN A 118 53.03 7.91 13.83
CA ASN A 118 53.68 6.64 13.52
C ASN A 118 52.66 5.56 13.18
N GLN A 119 52.37 5.39 11.88
CA GLN A 119 51.41 4.41 11.37
C GLN A 119 50.03 4.44 12.06
N PRO A 120 49.35 5.61 12.10
CA PRO A 120 48.08 5.75 12.79
C PRO A 120 46.96 4.93 12.11
N ILE A 121 45.84 4.77 12.80
CA ILE A 121 44.55 4.51 12.16
C ILE A 121 43.98 5.88 11.77
N LEU A 122 43.65 6.07 10.50
CA LEU A 122 43.08 7.31 9.98
C LEU A 122 41.58 7.15 9.80
N TYR A 123 40.78 8.05 10.38
CA TYR A 123 39.35 8.13 10.13
C TYR A 123 38.97 9.47 9.50
N LEU A 124 38.24 9.41 8.39
CA LEU A 124 37.79 10.56 7.61
C LEU A 124 36.30 10.75 7.87
N GLY A 125 35.97 11.70 8.74
CA GLY A 125 34.63 11.95 9.26
C GLY A 125 33.82 12.90 8.39
N ASN A 126 33.15 12.38 7.37
CA ASN A 126 32.04 12.97 6.63
C ASN A 126 32.30 14.37 6.09
N ILE A 127 33.44 14.53 5.44
CA ILE A 127 33.86 15.78 4.77
C ILE A 127 33.83 15.60 3.26
N GLN A 128 33.93 16.72 2.54
CA GLN A 128 33.89 16.72 1.08
C GLN A 128 34.91 15.70 0.49
N PRO A 129 34.54 14.89 -0.52
CA PRO A 129 35.35 13.73 -0.92
C PRO A 129 36.77 14.05 -1.39
N GLU A 130 36.97 15.16 -2.11
CA GLU A 130 38.31 15.60 -2.53
C GLU A 130 39.19 15.98 -1.33
N LEU A 131 38.59 16.61 -0.30
CA LEU A 131 39.27 16.88 0.96
C LEU A 131 39.69 15.60 1.69
N GLN A 132 38.84 14.56 1.67
CA GLN A 132 39.19 13.24 2.23
C GLN A 132 40.41 12.66 1.51
N PHE A 133 40.41 12.72 0.19
CA PHE A 133 41.53 12.25 -0.63
C PHE A 133 42.83 13.03 -0.35
N ASP A 134 42.74 14.34 -0.19
CA ASP A 134 43.86 15.20 0.19
C ASP A 134 44.45 14.83 1.55
N VAL A 135 43.61 14.46 2.51
CA VAL A 135 44.04 13.99 3.84
C VAL A 135 44.79 12.67 3.73
N ILE A 136 44.25 11.70 2.96
CA ILE A 136 44.91 10.41 2.71
C ILE A 136 46.34 10.61 2.18
N ASN A 137 46.53 11.54 1.25
CA ASN A 137 47.84 11.83 0.66
C ASN A 137 48.82 12.52 1.62
N LYS A 138 48.32 13.20 2.65
CA LYS A 138 49.14 13.95 3.62
C LYS A 138 49.55 13.12 4.83
N VAL A 139 48.72 12.16 5.27
CA VAL A 139 49.03 11.28 6.40
C VAL A 139 50.00 10.19 5.95
N LYS A 140 51.19 10.14 6.56
CA LYS A 140 52.23 9.18 6.15
C LYS A 140 51.93 7.77 6.67
N SER A 141 51.80 6.83 5.75
CA SER A 141 51.71 5.38 6.02
C SER A 141 50.70 5.02 7.10
N PRO A 142 49.42 5.46 7.00
CA PRO A 142 48.38 4.98 7.90
C PRO A 142 48.32 3.45 7.81
N SER A 143 48.04 2.82 8.94
CA SER A 143 47.97 1.37 9.02
C SER A 143 46.58 0.79 8.78
N LEU A 144 45.58 1.66 8.78
CA LEU A 144 44.19 1.43 8.42
C LEU A 144 43.55 2.79 8.12
N ILE A 145 42.78 2.89 7.04
CA ILE A 145 42.03 4.08 6.65
C ILE A 145 40.54 3.74 6.67
N ALA A 146 39.79 4.43 7.51
CA ALA A 146 38.34 4.36 7.57
C ALA A 146 37.72 5.69 7.10
N ALA A 147 36.59 5.64 6.43
CA ALA A 147 35.86 6.84 5.99
C ALA A 147 34.35 6.64 6.06
N ASP A 148 33.61 7.73 6.22
CA ASP A 148 32.17 7.80 6.01
C ASP A 148 31.81 8.95 5.06
N SER A 149 30.55 8.98 4.62
CA SER A 149 29.98 10.02 3.74
C SER A 149 28.54 10.35 4.16
N MET A 150 27.90 11.29 3.46
CA MET A 150 26.49 11.63 3.63
C MET A 150 25.83 11.80 2.26
N ASN A 151 24.50 11.72 2.26
CA ASN A 151 23.66 11.89 1.07
C ASN A 151 24.06 13.15 0.27
N LEU A 152 24.31 14.28 0.92
CA LEU A 152 24.75 15.52 0.25
C LEU A 152 25.98 15.31 -0.67
N TRP A 153 26.99 14.58 -0.22
CA TRP A 153 28.21 14.36 -1.01
C TRP A 153 28.01 13.28 -2.07
N ILE A 154 27.18 12.28 -1.78
CA ILE A 154 26.80 11.23 -2.73
C ILE A 154 26.02 11.85 -3.90
N ASP A 155 25.10 12.77 -3.62
CA ASP A 155 24.26 13.42 -4.63
C ASP A 155 25.04 14.45 -5.46
N LEU A 156 25.89 15.25 -4.81
CA LEU A 156 26.62 16.33 -5.49
C LEU A 156 27.91 15.85 -6.19
N PHE A 157 28.57 14.81 -5.67
CA PHE A 157 29.90 14.38 -6.13
C PHE A 157 30.07 12.85 -6.22
N PRO A 158 29.16 12.12 -6.88
CA PRO A 158 29.15 10.65 -6.89
C PRO A 158 30.48 10.04 -7.37
N ASP A 159 31.07 10.56 -8.44
CA ASP A 159 32.36 10.09 -8.98
C ASP A 159 33.51 10.26 -8.00
N GLN A 160 33.49 11.32 -7.19
CA GLN A 160 34.54 11.59 -6.20
C GLN A 160 34.41 10.64 -5.00
N VAL A 161 33.18 10.33 -4.59
CA VAL A 161 32.89 9.31 -3.57
C VAL A 161 33.39 7.95 -4.03
N TRP A 162 33.08 7.53 -5.27
CA TRP A 162 33.57 6.27 -5.83
C TRP A 162 35.10 6.18 -5.85
N ASN A 163 35.77 7.26 -6.26
CA ASN A 163 37.24 7.30 -6.23
C ASN A 163 37.78 7.21 -4.80
N LEU A 164 37.15 7.88 -3.83
CA LEU A 164 37.51 7.79 -2.41
C LEU A 164 37.38 6.37 -1.87
N ILE A 165 36.27 5.67 -2.15
CA ILE A 165 36.04 4.29 -1.71
C ILE A 165 37.19 3.38 -2.15
N SER A 166 37.74 3.59 -3.36
CA SER A 166 38.88 2.81 -3.86
C SER A 166 40.20 3.00 -3.09
N LYS A 167 40.26 3.94 -2.13
CA LYS A 167 41.46 4.34 -1.39
C LYS A 167 41.37 4.12 0.11
N VAL A 168 40.25 3.64 0.61
CA VAL A 168 40.03 3.38 2.05
C VAL A 168 39.94 1.88 2.31
N ASP A 169 40.35 1.46 3.50
CA ASP A 169 40.29 0.06 3.93
C ASP A 169 38.91 -0.31 4.51
N ILE A 170 38.23 0.68 5.12
CA ILE A 170 36.89 0.55 5.69
C ILE A 170 36.07 1.75 5.24
N PHE A 171 34.92 1.49 4.61
CA PHE A 171 33.94 2.53 4.33
C PHE A 171 32.69 2.23 5.16
N MET A 172 32.25 3.18 5.98
CA MET A 172 31.06 3.02 6.81
C MET A 172 29.82 3.33 5.98
N LEU A 173 28.97 2.32 5.83
CA LEU A 173 27.72 2.35 5.09
C LEU A 173 26.57 2.11 6.05
N ASN A 174 25.45 2.79 5.79
CA ASN A 174 24.24 2.70 6.60
C ASN A 174 23.49 1.39 6.27
N ASP A 175 22.64 0.89 7.18
CA ASP A 175 21.82 -0.33 6.97
C ASP A 175 20.96 -0.26 5.68
N GLU A 176 20.64 0.96 5.24
CA GLU A 176 20.05 1.28 3.94
C GLU A 176 20.78 0.70 2.73
N GLU A 177 22.09 0.45 2.81
CA GLU A 177 22.83 -0.16 1.71
C GLU A 177 22.49 -1.65 1.53
N ALA A 178 22.32 -2.39 2.64
CA ALA A 178 21.89 -3.79 2.59
C ALA A 178 20.49 -3.91 1.97
N LEU A 179 19.60 -3.00 2.35
CA LEU A 179 18.28 -2.87 1.74
C LEU A 179 18.38 -2.53 0.25
N ALA A 180 19.18 -1.53 -0.12
CA ALA A 180 19.36 -1.13 -1.52
C ALA A 180 19.85 -2.30 -2.38
N HIS A 181 20.79 -3.12 -1.88
CA HIS A 181 21.25 -4.31 -2.58
C HIS A 181 20.15 -5.38 -2.74
N LEU A 182 19.34 -5.59 -1.70
CA LEU A 182 18.18 -6.49 -1.77
C LEU A 182 17.16 -6.00 -2.81
N ARG A 183 16.77 -4.71 -2.73
CA ARG A 183 15.80 -4.09 -3.64
C ARG A 183 16.32 -4.10 -5.08
N VAL A 184 17.59 -3.74 -5.34
CA VAL A 184 18.15 -3.74 -6.70
C VAL A 184 18.09 -5.13 -7.35
N GLY A 185 18.41 -6.19 -6.60
CA GLY A 185 18.33 -7.57 -7.11
C GLY A 185 16.91 -7.94 -7.56
N GLU A 186 15.92 -7.60 -6.74
CA GLU A 186 14.51 -7.81 -7.04
C GLU A 186 14.03 -6.98 -8.23
N GLN A 187 14.38 -5.69 -8.23
CA GLN A 187 13.94 -4.72 -9.23
C GLN A 187 14.60 -4.95 -10.61
N ILE A 188 15.74 -5.65 -10.68
CA ILE A 188 16.31 -6.12 -11.94
C ILE A 188 15.67 -7.44 -12.38
N SER A 189 15.21 -8.25 -11.42
CA SER A 189 14.57 -9.56 -11.67
C SER A 189 13.10 -9.48 -12.10
N ARG A 190 12.52 -8.26 -12.17
CA ARG A 190 11.13 -7.91 -12.53
C ARG A 190 10.53 -8.57 -13.79
N ARG A 191 11.29 -9.32 -14.60
CA ARG A 191 10.89 -9.79 -15.95
C ARG A 191 10.52 -11.27 -16.04
N ARG A 192 10.19 -11.94 -14.94
CA ARG A 192 9.79 -13.34 -14.99
C ARG A 192 8.58 -13.64 -14.09
N PRO A 193 7.41 -13.96 -14.67
CA PRO A 193 6.41 -14.75 -14.00
C PRO A 193 6.89 -16.21 -14.05
N ALA A 194 7.34 -16.72 -12.92
CA ALA A 194 7.48 -18.16 -12.74
C ALA A 194 7.50 -18.39 -11.24
N HIS A 195 6.45 -19.05 -10.73
CA HIS A 195 6.24 -19.80 -9.47
C HIS A 195 7.30 -19.75 -8.34
N GLY A 196 8.61 -19.65 -8.63
CA GLY A 196 9.69 -19.55 -7.66
C GLY A 196 9.89 -18.19 -6.97
N TRP A 197 9.04 -17.19 -7.21
CA TRP A 197 9.12 -15.84 -6.59
C TRP A 197 7.94 -15.49 -5.67
N LEU A 198 7.03 -16.44 -5.45
CA LEU A 198 5.95 -16.30 -4.49
C LEU A 198 6.42 -16.79 -3.12
N PHE A 199 5.96 -16.14 -2.07
CA PHE A 199 6.28 -16.49 -0.70
C PHE A 199 5.53 -17.76 -0.25
N PRO A 200 6.23 -18.71 0.41
CA PRO A 200 7.68 -18.76 0.60
C PRO A 200 8.41 -19.15 -0.69
N MET A 201 9.50 -18.44 -1.04
CA MET A 201 10.22 -18.70 -2.30
C MET A 201 11.07 -19.97 -2.13
N THR A 202 10.70 -21.03 -2.86
CA THR A 202 11.30 -22.38 -2.73
C THR A 202 12.05 -22.84 -3.99
N GLY A 203 12.18 -21.96 -4.99
CA GLY A 203 12.82 -22.27 -6.28
C GLY A 203 14.34 -22.45 -6.18
N THR A 204 14.89 -23.38 -6.98
CA THR A 204 16.34 -23.67 -7.06
C THR A 204 17.08 -22.87 -8.13
N ALA A 205 16.40 -21.98 -8.85
CA ALA A 205 17.01 -21.15 -9.88
C ALA A 205 17.63 -19.90 -9.23
N GLU A 206 18.95 -19.73 -9.34
CA GLU A 206 19.60 -18.48 -8.89
C GLU A 206 19.03 -17.28 -9.66
N PRO A 207 18.62 -16.20 -8.96
CA PRO A 207 18.17 -14.98 -9.62
C PRO A 207 19.23 -14.39 -10.56
N PRO A 208 18.78 -13.70 -11.63
CA PRO A 208 19.59 -12.62 -12.20
C PRO A 208 20.00 -11.68 -11.06
N PHE A 209 21.29 -11.36 -10.93
CA PHE A 209 21.79 -10.48 -9.85
C PHE A 209 21.68 -11.03 -8.42
N ALA A 210 21.82 -12.35 -8.23
CA ALA A 210 22.02 -12.96 -6.90
C ALA A 210 23.12 -12.28 -6.05
N GLU A 211 24.09 -11.59 -6.66
CA GLU A 211 25.11 -10.80 -5.97
C GLU A 211 24.54 -9.75 -5.00
N GLY A 212 23.42 -9.10 -5.34
CA GLY A 212 22.75 -8.13 -4.46
C GLY A 212 22.20 -8.80 -3.20
N ALA A 213 21.39 -9.84 -3.37
CA ALA A 213 20.86 -10.63 -2.26
C ALA A 213 21.96 -11.29 -1.43
N ARG A 214 23.04 -11.80 -2.05
CA ARG A 214 24.21 -12.36 -1.35
C ARG A 214 24.95 -11.32 -0.52
N THR A 215 25.08 -10.10 -1.04
CA THR A 215 25.66 -8.98 -0.28
C THR A 215 24.77 -8.63 0.90
N ALA A 216 23.46 -8.54 0.71
CA ALA A 216 22.49 -8.32 1.78
C ALA A 216 22.56 -9.41 2.85
N ILE A 217 22.63 -10.69 2.47
CA ILE A 217 22.82 -11.83 3.40
C ILE A 217 24.07 -11.63 4.27
N SER A 218 25.20 -11.25 3.66
CA SER A 218 26.45 -11.02 4.38
C SER A 218 26.33 -9.87 5.40
N LEU A 219 25.68 -8.77 5.01
CA LEU A 219 25.49 -7.60 5.85
C LEU A 219 24.53 -7.89 7.00
N TYR A 220 23.33 -8.40 6.70
CA TYR A 220 22.34 -8.76 7.71
C TYR A 220 22.86 -9.81 8.70
N THR A 221 23.60 -10.82 8.23
CA THR A 221 24.24 -11.80 9.14
C THR A 221 25.25 -11.12 10.07
N THR A 222 26.06 -10.20 9.55
CA THR A 222 27.02 -9.43 10.36
C THR A 222 26.33 -8.56 11.40
N ASN A 223 25.20 -7.94 11.05
CA ASN A 223 24.40 -7.12 11.95
C ASN A 223 23.81 -7.98 13.08
N LEU A 224 23.16 -9.10 12.75
CA LEU A 224 22.58 -10.03 13.73
C LEU A 224 23.61 -10.65 14.68
N GLU A 225 24.86 -10.81 14.24
CA GLU A 225 25.96 -11.26 15.11
C GLU A 225 26.39 -10.21 16.15
N ARG A 226 26.13 -8.92 15.89
CA ARG A 226 26.45 -7.81 16.80
C ARG A 226 25.29 -7.53 17.75
N GLU A 227 24.09 -7.46 17.21
CA GLU A 227 22.86 -7.12 17.91
C GLU A 227 21.70 -7.87 17.26
N VAL A 228 20.84 -8.49 18.07
CA VAL A 228 19.68 -9.21 17.55
C VAL A 228 18.57 -8.20 17.31
N ASP A 229 18.19 -8.09 16.04
CA ASP A 229 17.13 -7.21 15.53
C ASP A 229 16.17 -8.08 14.70
N LEU A 230 14.89 -8.09 15.03
CA LEU A 230 13.93 -9.03 14.44
C LEU A 230 13.50 -8.60 13.04
N GLY A 231 13.49 -7.30 12.74
CA GLY A 231 13.32 -6.79 11.38
C GLY A 231 14.43 -7.28 10.44
N THR A 232 15.68 -7.22 10.88
CA THR A 232 16.83 -7.77 10.15
C THR A 232 16.74 -9.29 10.02
N LEU A 233 16.25 -9.99 11.04
CA LEU A 233 15.98 -11.43 10.98
C LEU A 233 14.99 -11.77 9.86
N TRP A 234 13.88 -11.03 9.76
CA TRP A 234 12.90 -11.17 8.68
C TRP A 234 13.55 -10.97 7.30
N LEU A 235 14.23 -9.84 7.10
CA LEU A 235 14.89 -9.51 5.84
C LEU A 235 15.98 -10.52 5.46
N LEU A 236 16.69 -11.10 6.43
CA LEU A 236 17.65 -12.17 6.20
C LEU A 236 16.97 -13.43 5.66
N ASN A 237 15.83 -13.84 6.25
CA ASN A 237 15.09 -15.02 5.79
C ASN A 237 14.60 -14.81 4.34
N LEU A 238 14.02 -13.65 4.03
CA LEU A 238 13.65 -13.29 2.66
C LEU A 238 14.86 -13.30 1.71
N ALA A 239 16.00 -12.73 2.10
CA ALA A 239 17.19 -12.73 1.26
C ALA A 239 17.68 -14.16 0.95
N TYR A 240 17.66 -15.08 1.92
CA TYR A 240 17.96 -16.50 1.69
C TYR A 240 16.93 -17.20 0.78
N MET A 241 15.64 -16.85 0.89
CA MET A 241 14.58 -17.35 0.00
C MET A 241 14.84 -16.89 -1.45
N THR A 242 15.19 -15.63 -1.66
CA THR A 242 15.42 -15.07 -3.01
C THR A 242 16.58 -15.76 -3.75
N VAL A 243 17.58 -16.28 -3.04
CA VAL A 243 18.71 -17.02 -3.65
C VAL A 243 18.50 -18.55 -3.68
N GLY A 244 17.34 -19.04 -3.25
CA GLY A 244 17.02 -20.47 -3.24
C GLY A 244 17.80 -21.29 -2.21
N GLU A 245 18.34 -20.65 -1.17
CA GLU A 245 19.14 -21.32 -0.13
C GLU A 245 18.35 -21.52 1.18
N TYR A 246 17.19 -20.90 1.34
CA TYR A 246 16.27 -21.22 2.43
C TYR A 246 15.62 -22.61 2.22
N PRO A 247 15.42 -23.44 3.27
CA PRO A 247 15.76 -23.24 4.68
C PRO A 247 17.13 -23.80 5.10
N HIS A 248 17.88 -24.43 4.19
CA HIS A 248 19.06 -25.23 4.56
C HIS A 248 20.38 -24.45 4.60
N GLY A 249 20.48 -23.33 3.88
CA GLY A 249 21.66 -22.46 3.80
C GLY A 249 21.70 -21.38 4.87
N ILE A 250 20.56 -21.03 5.48
CA ILE A 250 20.49 -20.08 6.60
C ILE A 250 20.92 -20.75 7.92
N PRO A 251 21.77 -20.11 8.76
CA PRO A 251 22.10 -20.64 10.07
C PRO A 251 20.85 -20.85 10.94
N GLU A 252 20.74 -22.01 11.58
CA GLU A 252 19.54 -22.42 12.35
C GLU A 252 19.11 -21.40 13.42
N LYS A 253 20.06 -20.71 14.06
CA LYS A 253 19.78 -19.64 15.04
C LYS A 253 19.04 -18.43 14.47
N TRP A 254 19.09 -18.23 13.15
CA TRP A 254 18.48 -17.10 12.45
C TRP A 254 17.32 -17.54 11.53
N ARG A 255 16.92 -18.80 11.60
CA ARG A 255 15.92 -19.37 10.69
C ARG A 255 14.52 -19.30 11.29
N LEU A 256 13.61 -18.63 10.59
CA LEU A 256 12.18 -18.80 10.81
C LEU A 256 11.75 -20.19 10.33
N ALA A 257 10.83 -20.85 11.03
CA ALA A 257 10.43 -22.22 10.69
C ALA A 257 9.68 -22.27 9.35
N PRO A 258 10.03 -23.18 8.41
CA PRO A 258 9.33 -23.28 7.12
C PRO A 258 7.83 -23.51 7.29
N GLU A 259 7.45 -24.29 8.29
CA GLU A 259 6.06 -24.65 8.59
C GLU A 259 5.23 -23.44 9.05
N ALA A 260 5.87 -22.33 9.46
CA ALA A 260 5.18 -21.08 9.79
C ALA A 260 4.63 -20.35 8.56
N PHE A 261 5.00 -20.79 7.35
CA PHE A 261 4.57 -20.21 6.07
C PHE A 261 3.53 -21.07 5.35
N ASP A 262 3.16 -22.21 5.92
CA ASP A 262 2.20 -23.14 5.33
C ASP A 262 0.79 -22.54 5.41
N SER A 263 0.03 -22.69 4.32
CA SER A 263 -1.38 -22.33 4.30
C SER A 263 -2.19 -23.28 5.17
N GLU A 264 -3.27 -22.76 5.74
CA GLU A 264 -4.17 -23.55 6.58
C GLU A 264 -5.05 -24.50 5.76
N GLN A 265 -5.32 -24.13 4.51
CA GLN A 265 -6.13 -24.87 3.55
C GLN A 265 -5.51 -24.77 2.13
N ASP A 266 -5.90 -25.69 1.25
CA ASP A 266 -5.49 -25.71 -0.16
C ASP A 266 -6.70 -25.37 -1.04
N VAL A 267 -6.55 -24.34 -1.86
CA VAL A 267 -7.59 -23.82 -2.77
C VAL A 267 -7.22 -24.01 -4.25
N GLY A 268 -6.18 -24.78 -4.54
CA GLY A 268 -5.61 -24.85 -5.87
C GLY A 268 -4.76 -23.63 -6.20
N PHE A 269 -3.85 -23.77 -7.15
CA PHE A 269 -2.86 -22.73 -7.46
C PHE A 269 -3.38 -21.79 -8.56
N PHE A 270 -3.37 -20.49 -8.29
CA PHE A 270 -3.77 -19.47 -9.24
C PHE A 270 -2.58 -19.04 -10.10
N HIS A 271 -2.72 -19.15 -11.42
CA HIS A 271 -1.62 -18.94 -12.33
C HIS A 271 -1.55 -17.48 -12.79
N ASP A 272 -0.38 -16.84 -12.66
CA ASP A 272 -0.19 -15.49 -13.20
C ASP A 272 0.00 -15.52 -14.73
N VAL A 273 -1.01 -15.04 -15.44
CA VAL A 273 -1.12 -14.97 -16.89
C VAL A 273 -0.96 -13.55 -17.43
N ALA A 274 -0.60 -12.56 -16.60
CA ALA A 274 -0.56 -11.16 -17.03
C ALA A 274 0.36 -10.90 -18.24
N GLN A 275 1.52 -11.55 -18.27
CA GLN A 275 2.49 -11.38 -19.35
C GLN A 275 2.01 -11.98 -20.67
N PRO A 276 1.59 -13.27 -20.76
CA PRO A 276 1.04 -13.83 -21.99
C PRO A 276 -0.26 -13.11 -22.43
N SER A 277 -1.13 -12.71 -21.51
CA SER A 277 -2.38 -11.99 -21.85
C SER A 277 -2.16 -10.53 -22.27
N GLY A 278 -0.99 -9.95 -21.98
CA GLY A 278 -0.60 -8.59 -22.40
C GLY A 278 -1.00 -7.46 -21.45
N VAL A 279 -1.27 -7.78 -20.18
CA VAL A 279 -1.72 -6.84 -19.13
C VAL A 279 -0.68 -6.58 -18.03
N ALA A 280 0.48 -7.23 -18.10
CA ALA A 280 1.63 -7.02 -17.21
C ALA A 280 2.31 -5.67 -17.48
N VAL A 281 1.76 -4.60 -16.90
CA VAL A 281 2.36 -3.25 -16.99
C VAL A 281 3.10 -2.92 -15.71
N THR A 282 4.31 -2.37 -15.86
CA THR A 282 5.11 -1.88 -14.74
C THR A 282 4.72 -0.45 -14.36
N GLY A 283 4.48 -0.20 -13.08
CA GLY A 283 4.22 1.14 -12.56
C GLY A 283 4.41 1.26 -11.06
N HIS A 284 4.14 2.46 -10.55
CA HIS A 284 3.92 2.68 -9.12
C HIS A 284 2.53 2.18 -8.69
N ALA A 285 2.30 2.21 -7.38
CA ALA A 285 0.99 2.03 -6.77
C ALA A 285 -0.14 2.74 -7.55
N GLY A 286 -1.25 2.03 -7.72
CA GLY A 286 -2.39 2.51 -8.48
C GLY A 286 -3.61 1.66 -8.21
N GLY A 287 -4.74 2.06 -8.79
CA GLY A 287 -5.97 1.29 -8.74
C GLY A 287 -6.26 0.49 -10.00
N SER A 288 -7.24 -0.41 -9.91
CA SER A 288 -7.78 -1.20 -11.02
C SER A 288 -9.30 -1.04 -11.11
N VAL A 289 -9.83 -1.12 -12.33
CA VAL A 289 -11.25 -1.36 -12.57
C VAL A 289 -11.38 -2.46 -13.60
N MET A 290 -12.31 -3.38 -13.36
CA MET A 290 -12.70 -4.43 -14.29
C MET A 290 -14.19 -4.28 -14.58
N ASP A 291 -14.56 -3.99 -15.83
CA ASP A 291 -15.94 -4.09 -16.30
C ASP A 291 -16.04 -4.04 -17.83
N ASP A 292 -17.24 -4.28 -18.38
CA ASP A 292 -17.53 -4.12 -19.82
C ASP A 292 -17.75 -2.64 -20.16
N PHE A 293 -16.72 -1.99 -20.68
CA PHE A 293 -16.73 -0.55 -21.01
C PHE A 293 -17.18 -0.26 -22.45
N ASP A 294 -17.14 -1.26 -23.34
CA ASP A 294 -17.48 -1.08 -24.75
C ASP A 294 -18.77 -1.78 -25.22
N GLY A 295 -19.41 -2.51 -24.30
CA GLY A 295 -20.73 -3.11 -24.44
C GLY A 295 -20.71 -4.40 -25.25
N ASP A 296 -19.58 -5.10 -25.30
CA ASP A 296 -19.41 -6.35 -26.07
C ASP A 296 -19.62 -7.63 -25.24
N GLY A 297 -19.85 -7.48 -23.94
CA GLY A 297 -20.08 -8.55 -22.97
C GLY A 297 -18.82 -9.09 -22.30
N LEU A 298 -17.62 -8.71 -22.76
CA LEU A 298 -16.34 -9.13 -22.18
C LEU A 298 -15.91 -8.15 -21.07
N LEU A 299 -15.26 -8.69 -20.03
CA LEU A 299 -14.65 -7.83 -19.01
C LEU A 299 -13.35 -7.22 -19.53
N ASP A 300 -13.31 -5.90 -19.62
CA ASP A 300 -12.09 -5.15 -19.89
C ASP A 300 -11.39 -4.73 -18.58
N LEU A 301 -10.13 -4.30 -18.67
CA LEU A 301 -9.34 -3.83 -17.53
C LEU A 301 -8.83 -2.40 -17.72
N ILE A 302 -8.95 -1.57 -16.69
CA ILE A 302 -8.29 -0.26 -16.62
C ILE A 302 -7.41 -0.20 -15.37
N ALA A 303 -6.13 0.12 -15.56
CA ALA A 303 -5.15 0.20 -14.49
C ALA A 303 -4.53 1.60 -14.44
N SER A 304 -4.55 2.25 -13.27
CA SER A 304 -3.91 3.54 -13.04
C SER A 304 -2.56 3.39 -12.35
N SER A 305 -1.86 4.52 -12.21
CA SER A 305 -0.67 4.61 -11.39
C SER A 305 -0.50 6.04 -10.87
N ARG A 306 -0.04 6.15 -9.63
CA ARG A 306 0.26 7.43 -8.97
C ARG A 306 1.49 8.13 -9.56
N GLY A 307 2.31 7.42 -10.32
CA GLY A 307 3.50 8.00 -10.95
C GLY A 307 3.11 9.14 -11.90
N LEU A 308 3.75 10.30 -11.76
CA LEU A 308 3.49 11.46 -12.64
C LEU A 308 4.05 11.28 -14.07
N ARG A 309 4.67 10.14 -14.34
CA ARG A 309 5.15 9.73 -15.66
C ARG A 309 4.48 8.44 -16.14
N ASP A 310 3.63 7.86 -15.31
CA ASP A 310 3.05 6.55 -15.52
C ASP A 310 1.67 6.73 -16.16
N GLN A 311 1.57 6.27 -17.40
CA GLN A 311 0.34 6.35 -18.19
C GLN A 311 -0.67 5.31 -17.69
N MET A 312 -1.86 5.76 -17.30
CA MET A 312 -3.01 4.86 -17.08
C MET A 312 -3.29 4.04 -18.33
N ARG A 313 -3.64 2.77 -18.17
CA ARG A 313 -3.85 1.83 -19.27
C ARG A 313 -5.28 1.35 -19.34
N TYR A 314 -5.77 1.19 -20.57
CA TYR A 314 -7.01 0.47 -20.85
C TYR A 314 -6.70 -0.74 -21.75
N PHE A 315 -6.95 -1.91 -21.20
CA PHE A 315 -6.77 -3.21 -21.82
C PHE A 315 -8.14 -3.75 -22.21
N HIS A 316 -8.39 -3.79 -23.51
CA HIS A 316 -9.62 -4.33 -24.05
C HIS A 316 -9.50 -5.84 -24.27
N ASN A 317 -10.42 -6.60 -23.73
CA ASN A 317 -10.45 -8.05 -23.83
C ASN A 317 -10.89 -8.48 -25.24
N ARG A 318 -10.17 -9.41 -25.86
CA ARG A 318 -10.50 -9.89 -27.22
C ARG A 318 -11.35 -11.16 -27.24
N GLY A 319 -11.60 -11.78 -26.08
CA GLY A 319 -12.29 -13.07 -25.98
C GLY A 319 -11.45 -14.24 -26.50
N ASP A 320 -10.13 -14.10 -26.52
CA ASP A 320 -9.17 -15.12 -26.98
C ASP A 320 -8.01 -15.34 -25.99
N GLY A 321 -8.19 -14.93 -24.74
CA GLY A 321 -7.17 -14.96 -23.69
C GLY A 321 -6.19 -13.78 -23.71
N THR A 322 -6.30 -12.89 -24.70
CA THR A 322 -5.40 -11.73 -24.85
C THR A 322 -6.12 -10.39 -24.80
N PHE A 323 -5.38 -9.35 -24.39
CA PHE A 323 -5.87 -7.98 -24.33
C PHE A 323 -5.18 -7.06 -25.34
N ALA A 324 -5.92 -6.08 -25.84
CA ALA A 324 -5.39 -4.98 -26.64
C ALA A 324 -5.26 -3.71 -25.80
N ASP A 325 -4.08 -3.09 -25.77
CA ASP A 325 -3.96 -1.72 -25.25
C ASP A 325 -4.72 -0.74 -26.17
N ARG A 326 -5.83 -0.19 -25.65
CA ARG A 326 -6.68 0.80 -26.31
C ARG A 326 -6.53 2.21 -25.72
N THR A 327 -5.59 2.44 -24.80
CA THR A 327 -5.41 3.69 -24.04
C THR A 327 -5.54 4.95 -24.90
N ARG A 328 -4.80 5.01 -26.01
CA ARG A 328 -4.79 6.18 -26.90
C ARG A 328 -6.12 6.38 -27.64
N ILE A 329 -6.70 5.31 -28.16
CA ILE A 329 -7.94 5.42 -28.95
C ILE A 329 -9.17 5.67 -28.06
N ALA A 330 -9.09 5.25 -26.81
CA ALA A 330 -10.06 5.51 -25.76
C ALA A 330 -9.97 6.92 -25.17
N GLY A 331 -9.00 7.75 -25.59
CA GLY A 331 -8.86 9.12 -25.10
C GLY A 331 -8.22 9.25 -23.71
N LEU A 332 -7.61 8.18 -23.19
CA LEU A 332 -6.97 8.14 -21.87
C LEU A 332 -5.48 8.55 -21.90
N GLU A 333 -4.90 8.76 -23.08
CA GLU A 333 -3.50 9.23 -23.20
C GLU A 333 -3.33 10.60 -22.51
N GLY A 334 -2.35 10.69 -21.60
CA GLY A 334 -2.11 11.87 -20.76
C GLY A 334 -2.81 11.85 -19.40
N GLN A 335 -3.70 10.88 -19.14
CA GLN A 335 -4.25 10.64 -17.80
C GLN A 335 -3.20 9.92 -16.93
N ILE A 336 -2.61 10.67 -15.98
CA ILE A 336 -1.51 10.22 -15.11
C ILE A 336 -1.79 10.55 -13.65
N GLY A 337 -0.99 10.00 -12.72
CA GLY A 337 -1.04 10.37 -11.30
C GLY A 337 -2.31 9.92 -10.55
N GLY A 338 -3.02 8.93 -11.07
CA GLY A 338 -4.19 8.31 -10.44
C GLY A 338 -3.74 7.28 -9.42
N LEU A 339 -3.92 7.56 -8.13
CA LEU A 339 -3.60 6.59 -7.07
C LEU A 339 -4.65 5.50 -6.98
N ASN A 340 -5.91 5.85 -7.26
CA ASN A 340 -7.07 4.99 -7.16
C ASN A 340 -8.10 5.45 -8.23
N LEU A 341 -9.01 4.57 -8.63
CA LEU A 341 -10.14 4.87 -9.50
C LEU A 341 -11.34 3.97 -9.20
N SER A 342 -12.52 4.41 -9.59
CA SER A 342 -13.73 3.59 -9.64
C SER A 342 -14.56 3.95 -10.88
N HIS A 343 -15.64 3.21 -11.11
CA HIS A 343 -16.52 3.41 -12.27
C HIS A 343 -17.98 3.48 -11.85
N ALA A 344 -18.83 4.10 -12.67
CA ALA A 344 -20.29 4.09 -12.56
C ALA A 344 -20.89 4.81 -13.77
N ASP A 345 -22.10 4.44 -14.19
CA ASP A 345 -22.98 5.19 -15.11
C ASP A 345 -23.63 6.35 -14.33
N TYR A 346 -22.90 7.45 -14.14
CA TYR A 346 -23.35 8.55 -13.27
C TYR A 346 -24.50 9.36 -13.89
N ASP A 347 -24.68 9.28 -15.21
CA ASP A 347 -25.71 10.03 -15.93
C ASP A 347 -26.80 9.17 -16.58
N ASN A 348 -26.84 7.89 -16.23
CA ASN A 348 -27.84 6.90 -16.64
C ASN A 348 -27.93 6.71 -18.18
N ASP A 349 -26.84 6.96 -18.92
CA ASP A 349 -26.83 6.81 -20.38
C ASP A 349 -26.48 5.37 -20.83
N GLY A 350 -25.95 4.55 -19.92
CA GLY A 350 -25.61 3.14 -20.13
C GLY A 350 -24.18 2.84 -20.43
N ASP A 351 -23.34 3.87 -20.51
CA ASP A 351 -21.93 3.72 -20.72
C ASP A 351 -21.23 4.04 -19.39
N ARG A 352 -20.66 3.03 -18.73
CA ARG A 352 -20.00 3.23 -17.44
C ARG A 352 -18.83 4.19 -17.57
N ASP A 353 -18.83 5.21 -16.72
CA ASP A 353 -17.83 6.27 -16.64
C ASP A 353 -16.74 5.94 -15.61
N LEU A 354 -15.67 6.74 -15.58
CA LEU A 354 -14.58 6.56 -14.61
C LEU A 354 -14.39 7.80 -13.76
N ILE A 355 -14.06 7.60 -12.49
CA ILE A 355 -13.51 8.65 -11.63
C ILE A 355 -12.12 8.26 -11.13
N VAL A 356 -11.18 9.20 -11.20
CA VAL A 356 -9.77 9.00 -10.87
C VAL A 356 -9.37 9.92 -9.72
N TRP A 357 -8.90 9.32 -8.63
CA TRP A 357 -8.50 9.99 -7.39
C TRP A 357 -7.01 10.32 -7.40
N ARG A 358 -6.64 11.56 -7.03
CA ARG A 358 -5.26 12.06 -7.13
C ARG A 358 -4.79 12.81 -5.89
N GLY A 359 -3.46 12.89 -5.77
CA GLY A 359 -2.79 13.80 -4.85
C GLY A 359 -2.61 13.30 -3.42
N ALA A 360 -3.30 12.22 -3.04
CA ALA A 360 -3.10 11.55 -1.75
C ALA A 360 -1.61 11.29 -1.44
N TRP A 361 -1.27 11.39 -0.16
CA TRP A 361 0.08 11.35 0.41
C TRP A 361 1.03 12.52 0.07
N MET A 362 0.66 13.40 -0.86
CA MET A 362 1.57 14.47 -1.32
C MET A 362 1.38 15.79 -0.56
N GLY A 363 0.47 15.86 0.42
CA GLY A 363 0.20 17.06 1.22
C GLY A 363 -0.10 18.27 0.32
N GLU A 364 0.60 19.39 0.52
CA GLU A 364 0.45 20.60 -0.31
C GLU A 364 0.81 20.37 -1.79
N ALA A 365 1.70 19.43 -2.10
CA ALA A 365 1.99 19.05 -3.48
C ALA A 365 0.87 18.18 -4.08
N GLY A 366 -0.06 17.70 -3.27
CA GLY A 366 -1.20 16.86 -3.65
C GLY A 366 -2.42 17.61 -4.16
N ARG A 367 -2.29 18.91 -4.43
CA ARG A 367 -3.38 19.74 -4.97
C ARG A 367 -3.60 19.46 -6.47
N HIS A 368 -3.80 18.20 -6.80
CA HIS A 368 -4.10 17.70 -8.13
C HIS A 368 -5.61 17.56 -8.26
N ALA A 369 -6.15 17.89 -9.42
CA ALA A 369 -7.56 17.64 -9.66
C ALA A 369 -7.82 16.14 -9.87
N ASN A 370 -8.90 15.66 -9.26
CA ASN A 370 -9.51 14.38 -9.66
C ASN A 370 -10.02 14.49 -11.09
N SER A 371 -10.27 13.36 -11.77
CA SER A 371 -10.88 13.35 -13.10
C SER A 371 -12.17 12.56 -13.11
N LEU A 372 -13.28 13.16 -13.55
CA LEU A 372 -14.44 12.44 -14.05
C LEU A 372 -14.29 12.29 -15.56
N LEU A 373 -14.14 11.05 -16.02
CA LEU A 373 -13.95 10.69 -17.41
C LEU A 373 -15.24 10.04 -17.92
N LYS A 374 -16.03 10.81 -18.67
CA LYS A 374 -17.29 10.35 -19.23
C LYS A 374 -17.04 9.37 -20.39
N ASN A 375 -17.64 8.18 -20.34
CA ASN A 375 -17.70 7.28 -21.48
C ASN A 375 -18.71 7.83 -22.50
N THR A 376 -18.25 8.02 -23.72
CA THR A 376 -19.04 8.54 -24.85
C THR A 376 -19.56 7.42 -25.74
N GLY A 377 -19.54 6.20 -25.21
CA GLY A 377 -19.87 4.95 -25.86
C GLY A 377 -18.64 4.21 -26.38
N ARG A 378 -18.72 2.88 -26.32
CA ARG A 378 -17.70 1.95 -26.86
C ARG A 378 -16.30 2.14 -26.25
N GLY A 379 -16.23 2.36 -24.94
CA GLY A 379 -14.99 2.52 -24.19
C GLY A 379 -14.16 3.74 -24.60
N ARG A 380 -14.82 4.84 -25.00
CA ARG A 380 -14.15 6.10 -25.33
C ARG A 380 -14.47 7.16 -24.29
N PHE A 381 -13.43 7.68 -23.63
CA PHE A 381 -13.58 8.59 -22.50
C PHE A 381 -13.23 10.05 -22.85
N GLU A 382 -13.96 10.97 -22.24
CA GLU A 382 -13.69 12.42 -22.26
C GLU A 382 -13.67 12.99 -20.84
N ASP A 383 -12.67 13.80 -20.50
CA ASP A 383 -12.62 14.47 -19.20
C ASP A 383 -13.67 15.59 -19.13
N VAL A 384 -14.66 15.41 -18.26
CA VAL A 384 -15.78 16.34 -18.05
C VAL A 384 -15.73 17.00 -16.68
N THR A 385 -14.65 16.82 -15.91
CA THR A 385 -14.55 17.21 -14.49
C THR A 385 -15.02 18.63 -14.18
N GLU A 386 -14.52 19.61 -14.93
CA GLU A 386 -14.90 21.02 -14.73
C GLU A 386 -16.34 21.28 -15.18
N ALA A 387 -16.77 20.69 -16.30
CA ALA A 387 -18.12 20.87 -16.84
C ALA A 387 -19.19 20.23 -15.94
N ALA A 388 -18.85 19.13 -15.27
CA ALA A 388 -19.70 18.43 -14.31
C ALA A 388 -19.75 19.13 -12.93
N GLY A 389 -18.91 20.15 -12.69
CA GLY A 389 -18.88 20.85 -11.40
C GLY A 389 -18.06 20.12 -10.31
N LEU A 390 -17.21 19.16 -10.69
CA LEU A 390 -16.39 18.36 -9.77
C LEU A 390 -14.94 18.84 -9.64
N LEU A 391 -14.58 19.99 -10.24
CA LEU A 391 -13.23 20.54 -10.15
C LEU A 391 -12.88 20.91 -8.69
N SER A 392 -12.12 20.05 -8.06
CA SER A 392 -11.60 20.19 -6.70
C SER A 392 -10.10 19.95 -6.69
N PHE A 393 -9.38 20.60 -5.77
CA PHE A 393 -7.92 20.48 -5.62
C PHE A 393 -7.55 19.96 -4.22
N HIS A 394 -8.46 19.23 -3.59
CA HIS A 394 -8.18 18.52 -2.36
C HIS A 394 -7.39 17.24 -2.69
N PRO A 395 -6.33 16.91 -1.94
CA PRO A 395 -5.70 15.61 -2.03
C PRO A 395 -6.73 14.53 -1.66
N THR A 396 -6.99 13.62 -2.59
CA THR A 396 -8.08 12.63 -2.48
C THR A 396 -7.54 11.23 -2.63
N HIS A 397 -8.04 10.35 -1.78
CA HIS A 397 -7.66 8.94 -1.75
C HIS A 397 -8.76 8.01 -2.27
N SER A 398 -10.00 8.30 -1.87
CA SER A 398 -11.14 7.41 -2.06
C SER A 398 -12.44 8.22 -2.07
N GLY A 399 -13.46 7.67 -2.70
CA GLY A 399 -14.81 8.18 -2.78
C GLY A 399 -15.76 7.04 -3.18
N ALA A 400 -17.05 7.27 -3.03
CA ALA A 400 -18.08 6.27 -3.31
C ALA A 400 -19.29 6.88 -4.03
N TRP A 401 -19.82 6.11 -4.98
CA TRP A 401 -21.08 6.39 -5.67
C TRP A 401 -22.24 5.75 -4.91
N ALA A 402 -23.32 6.49 -4.70
CA ALA A 402 -24.58 5.97 -4.19
C ALA A 402 -25.73 6.94 -4.50
N ASP A 403 -26.96 6.44 -4.59
CA ASP A 403 -28.17 7.27 -4.63
C ASP A 403 -28.61 7.57 -3.19
N PHE A 404 -28.06 8.62 -2.57
CA PHE A 404 -28.25 8.89 -1.14
C PHE A 404 -29.64 9.45 -0.79
N ASP A 405 -30.34 10.06 -1.76
CA ASP A 405 -31.68 10.62 -1.58
C ASP A 405 -32.79 9.82 -2.29
N ASN A 406 -32.43 8.67 -2.86
CA ASN A 406 -33.32 7.72 -3.54
C ASN A 406 -34.08 8.36 -4.70
N ASP A 407 -33.40 9.20 -5.47
CA ASP A 407 -33.99 9.96 -6.56
C ASP A 407 -33.79 9.36 -7.96
N GLY A 408 -33.08 8.23 -8.03
CA GLY A 408 -32.75 7.49 -9.25
C GLY A 408 -31.46 7.96 -9.93
N TRP A 409 -30.68 8.84 -9.31
CA TRP A 409 -29.40 9.32 -9.82
C TRP A 409 -28.29 9.10 -8.80
N LEU A 410 -27.11 8.75 -9.29
CA LEU A 410 -25.95 8.57 -8.43
C LEU A 410 -25.41 9.93 -7.98
N ASP A 411 -25.24 10.05 -6.67
CA ASP A 411 -24.45 11.08 -6.00
C ASP A 411 -23.03 10.57 -5.74
N LEU A 412 -22.13 11.48 -5.38
CA LEU A 412 -20.73 11.16 -5.11
C LEU A 412 -20.26 11.72 -3.77
N PHE A 413 -19.85 10.84 -2.87
CA PHE A 413 -19.12 11.23 -1.66
C PHE A 413 -17.60 11.10 -1.88
N VAL A 414 -16.84 12.09 -1.43
CA VAL A 414 -15.38 12.14 -1.58
C VAL A 414 -14.71 12.37 -0.22
N GLY A 415 -13.83 11.44 0.17
CA GLY A 415 -12.98 11.52 1.35
C GLY A 415 -11.66 12.23 1.02
N ASN A 416 -11.39 13.33 1.71
CA ASN A 416 -10.18 14.13 1.47
C ASN A 416 -9.15 13.98 2.58
N GLU A 417 -7.88 14.11 2.23
CA GLU A 417 -6.78 14.03 3.18
C GLU A 417 -6.47 15.41 3.77
N SER A 418 -6.89 15.67 5.00
CA SER A 418 -6.55 16.91 5.70
C SER A 418 -5.44 16.68 6.73
N SER A 419 -4.21 17.13 6.45
CA SER A 419 -3.12 17.12 7.42
C SER A 419 -3.31 18.19 8.52
N PRO A 420 -2.75 18.00 9.74
CA PRO A 420 -2.87 18.97 10.82
C PRO A 420 -2.23 20.34 10.53
N ALA A 421 -1.21 20.42 9.67
CA ALA A 421 -0.54 21.66 9.28
C ALA A 421 0.36 21.52 8.01
N PRO A 422 0.58 22.62 7.27
CA PRO A 422 -0.13 23.90 7.32
C PRO A 422 -1.45 23.88 6.53
N LYS A 423 -2.23 24.96 6.70
CA LYS A 423 -3.65 25.16 6.31
C LYS A 423 -3.81 25.70 4.88
N PRO A 424 -5.01 25.60 4.25
CA PRO A 424 -6.35 25.26 4.80
C PRO A 424 -6.65 23.75 4.88
N PRO A 425 -7.59 23.33 5.76
CA PRO A 425 -8.02 21.94 5.81
C PRO A 425 -8.71 21.50 4.51
N HIS A 426 -8.81 20.19 4.32
CA HIS A 426 -9.46 19.55 3.18
C HIS A 426 -10.67 18.74 3.70
N PRO A 427 -11.84 19.37 3.86
CA PRO A 427 -13.03 18.67 4.35
C PRO A 427 -13.52 17.65 3.32
N ASN A 428 -14.24 16.64 3.77
CA ASN A 428 -14.97 15.74 2.90
C ASN A 428 -16.02 16.49 2.06
N GLN A 429 -16.36 15.93 0.90
CA GLN A 429 -17.32 16.53 -0.03
C GLN A 429 -18.45 15.54 -0.35
N LEU A 430 -19.64 16.05 -0.60
CA LEU A 430 -20.81 15.27 -1.01
C LEU A 430 -21.47 16.03 -2.15
N TYR A 431 -21.32 15.48 -3.35
CA TYR A 431 -21.81 16.03 -4.59
C TYR A 431 -23.14 15.38 -4.93
N ARG A 432 -24.23 16.15 -4.80
CA ARG A 432 -25.54 15.71 -5.26
C ARG A 432 -25.67 15.91 -6.76
N SER A 433 -26.20 14.92 -7.48
CA SER A 433 -26.54 15.04 -8.88
C SER A 433 -27.62 16.10 -9.11
N ASP A 434 -27.47 16.88 -10.17
CA ASP A 434 -28.51 17.80 -10.66
C ASP A 434 -29.27 17.21 -11.87
N ARG A 435 -29.09 15.90 -12.14
CA ARG A 435 -29.81 15.10 -13.16
C ARG A 435 -29.64 15.57 -14.60
N ASN A 436 -28.52 16.19 -14.88
CA ASN A 436 -28.17 16.78 -16.17
C ASN A 436 -26.67 16.64 -16.49
N GLY A 437 -25.98 15.73 -15.78
CA GLY A 437 -24.53 15.53 -15.85
C GLY A 437 -23.71 16.51 -15.01
N THR A 438 -24.34 17.38 -14.20
CA THR A 438 -23.65 18.27 -13.25
C THR A 438 -23.96 17.93 -11.81
N PHE A 439 -23.08 18.37 -10.91
CA PHE A 439 -23.17 18.14 -9.48
C PHE A 439 -23.08 19.43 -8.67
N THR A 440 -23.70 19.40 -7.49
CA THR A 440 -23.61 20.46 -6.49
C THR A 440 -23.04 19.90 -5.18
N ASP A 441 -21.93 20.46 -4.68
CA ASP A 441 -21.39 20.12 -3.36
C ASP A 441 -22.32 20.66 -2.24
N ILE A 442 -22.83 19.74 -1.44
CA ILE A 442 -23.77 19.98 -0.35
C ILE A 442 -23.28 19.46 1.01
N ALA A 443 -22.02 19.00 1.12
CA ALA A 443 -21.49 18.32 2.31
C ALA A 443 -21.80 19.05 3.62
N SER A 444 -21.56 20.36 3.65
CA SER A 444 -21.77 21.17 4.85
C SER A 444 -23.25 21.28 5.24
N THR A 445 -24.16 21.33 4.26
CA THR A 445 -25.61 21.35 4.53
C THR A 445 -26.15 19.97 4.89
N ALA A 446 -25.52 18.90 4.39
CA ALA A 446 -25.87 17.52 4.69
C ALA A 446 -25.30 17.02 6.03
N GLY A 447 -24.26 17.69 6.55
CA GLY A 447 -23.63 17.37 7.83
C GLY A 447 -22.49 16.35 7.73
N VAL A 448 -21.82 16.27 6.57
CA VAL A 448 -20.76 15.29 6.29
C VAL A 448 -19.44 15.95 5.85
N ASP A 449 -19.27 17.25 6.10
CA ASP A 449 -18.04 18.02 5.81
C ASP A 449 -16.93 17.81 6.87
N GLY A 450 -16.89 16.61 7.45
CA GLY A 450 -15.89 16.21 8.44
C GLY A 450 -14.46 16.39 7.92
N VAL A 451 -13.55 16.73 8.83
CA VAL A 451 -12.13 16.96 8.53
C VAL A 451 -11.33 15.84 9.19
N GLY A 452 -10.70 15.00 8.37
CA GLY A 452 -9.84 13.91 8.79
C GLY A 452 -8.79 13.62 7.72
N PHE A 453 -7.94 12.63 7.96
CA PHE A 453 -6.99 12.15 6.95
C PHE A 453 -7.58 10.90 6.29
N ALA A 454 -8.62 11.10 5.48
CA ALA A 454 -9.43 10.01 4.94
C ALA A 454 -8.60 9.08 4.05
N LYS A 455 -8.70 7.76 4.29
CA LYS A 455 -7.99 6.73 3.53
C LYS A 455 -8.91 5.80 2.74
N GLY A 456 -10.09 5.53 3.27
CA GLY A 456 -11.12 4.74 2.62
C GLY A 456 -12.50 5.35 2.84
N VAL A 457 -13.33 5.22 1.83
CA VAL A 457 -14.75 5.56 1.84
C VAL A 457 -15.51 4.33 1.37
N THR A 458 -16.52 3.93 2.13
CA THR A 458 -17.46 2.88 1.72
C THR A 458 -18.88 3.29 2.08
N VAL A 459 -19.86 2.68 1.42
CA VAL A 459 -21.28 2.98 1.58
C VAL A 459 -22.08 1.69 1.74
N GLY A 460 -23.13 1.72 2.57
CA GLY A 460 -23.94 0.55 2.89
C GLY A 460 -25.22 0.95 3.64
N ASP A 461 -26.28 0.16 3.54
CA ASP A 461 -27.56 0.37 4.23
C ASP A 461 -27.50 -0.38 5.58
N VAL A 462 -26.97 0.26 6.63
CA VAL A 462 -26.56 -0.46 7.86
C VAL A 462 -27.71 -0.82 8.79
N ASP A 463 -28.88 -0.21 8.63
CA ASP A 463 -30.10 -0.59 9.35
C ASP A 463 -31.23 -1.12 8.45
N ASN A 464 -30.90 -1.40 7.18
CA ASN A 464 -31.82 -1.95 6.18
C ASN A 464 -33.07 -1.08 5.96
N ASP A 465 -32.96 0.23 6.20
CA ASP A 465 -34.04 1.21 6.05
C ASP A 465 -34.15 1.77 4.62
N GLY A 466 -33.27 1.33 3.71
CA GLY A 466 -33.25 1.73 2.31
C GLY A 466 -32.63 3.10 2.07
N LEU A 467 -32.03 3.74 3.07
CA LEU A 467 -31.19 4.92 2.92
C LEU A 467 -29.73 4.51 3.11
N VAL A 468 -28.90 4.79 2.11
CA VAL A 468 -27.49 4.39 2.14
C VAL A 468 -26.70 5.28 3.10
N ASP A 469 -25.92 4.67 3.99
CA ASP A 469 -25.01 5.30 4.96
C ASP A 469 -23.59 5.43 4.41
N ILE A 470 -22.76 6.23 5.07
CA ILE A 470 -21.37 6.49 4.66
C ILE A 470 -20.43 6.14 5.80
N TYR A 471 -19.39 5.35 5.53
CA TYR A 471 -18.28 5.12 6.45
C TYR A 471 -16.98 5.68 5.87
N VAL A 472 -16.20 6.35 6.73
CA VAL A 472 -14.90 6.94 6.40
C VAL A 472 -13.84 6.47 7.39
N SER A 473 -12.82 5.79 6.88
CA SER A 473 -11.62 5.45 7.64
C SER A 473 -10.60 6.59 7.60
N ASN A 474 -10.04 6.94 8.76
CA ASN A 474 -9.07 8.02 8.92
C ASN A 474 -7.72 7.50 9.44
N LEU A 475 -6.64 7.93 8.79
CA LEU A 475 -5.29 7.69 9.32
C LEU A 475 -5.03 8.62 10.51
N ASN A 476 -4.60 8.08 11.65
CA ASN A 476 -4.30 8.83 12.88
C ASN A 476 -5.50 9.65 13.39
N GLY A 477 -6.70 9.07 13.36
CA GLY A 477 -7.93 9.74 13.77
C GLY A 477 -9.10 8.77 13.94
N ASP A 478 -10.15 9.26 14.58
CA ASP A 478 -11.38 8.47 14.75
C ASP A 478 -12.06 8.24 13.39
N ASN A 479 -12.57 7.03 13.16
CA ASN A 479 -13.36 6.72 11.98
C ASN A 479 -14.81 7.24 12.12
N LEU A 480 -15.44 7.51 10.98
CA LEU A 480 -16.73 8.22 10.89
C LEU A 480 -17.80 7.34 10.22
N LEU A 481 -18.91 7.06 10.91
CA LEU A 481 -20.11 6.44 10.37
C LEU A 481 -21.24 7.48 10.37
N TYR A 482 -21.61 7.93 9.18
CA TYR A 482 -22.70 8.86 8.95
C TYR A 482 -23.97 8.10 8.62
N HIS A 483 -24.90 8.05 9.59
CA HIS A 483 -26.24 7.49 9.41
C HIS A 483 -27.10 8.45 8.59
N ASN A 484 -27.67 7.95 7.49
CA ASN A 484 -28.53 8.70 6.60
C ASN A 484 -29.91 8.88 7.25
N ARG A 485 -30.29 10.14 7.48
CA ARG A 485 -31.57 10.54 8.10
C ARG A 485 -32.39 11.41 7.16
N SER A 486 -32.19 11.21 5.87
CA SER A 486 -32.82 12.00 4.83
C SER A 486 -34.33 11.79 4.84
N HIS A 487 -35.06 12.88 4.58
CA HIS A 487 -36.51 12.88 4.50
C HIS A 487 -36.94 13.86 3.41
N GLU A 488 -37.96 13.50 2.61
CA GLU A 488 -38.48 14.35 1.52
C GLU A 488 -37.36 14.92 0.61
N SER A 489 -36.41 14.06 0.19
CA SER A 489 -35.25 14.38 -0.67
C SER A 489 -34.29 15.46 -0.11
N THR A 490 -34.38 15.78 1.18
CA THR A 490 -33.41 16.64 1.83
C THR A 490 -32.33 15.80 2.48
N LEU A 491 -31.15 15.74 1.85
CA LEU A 491 -30.00 14.99 2.33
C LEU A 491 -29.53 15.47 3.71
N ARG A 492 -29.57 14.59 4.70
CA ARG A 492 -29.11 14.86 6.07
C ARG A 492 -28.52 13.60 6.67
N PHE A 493 -27.37 13.75 7.32
CA PHE A 493 -26.71 12.66 8.01
C PHE A 493 -26.45 13.01 9.48
N ALA A 494 -26.28 11.97 10.28
CA ALA A 494 -25.84 12.08 11.67
C ALA A 494 -24.62 11.18 11.88
N ASP A 495 -23.54 11.74 12.43
CA ASP A 495 -22.42 10.94 12.93
C ASP A 495 -22.90 10.08 14.12
N ILE A 496 -22.84 8.77 13.96
CA ILE A 496 -23.19 7.78 14.98
C ILE A 496 -21.99 6.91 15.41
N SER A 497 -20.75 7.21 14.99
CA SER A 497 -19.59 6.32 15.19
C SER A 497 -19.43 5.84 16.62
N VAL A 498 -19.57 6.76 17.59
CA VAL A 498 -19.42 6.48 19.02
C VAL A 498 -20.51 5.53 19.51
N SER A 499 -21.76 5.77 19.12
CA SER A 499 -22.88 4.91 19.52
C SER A 499 -22.89 3.57 18.80
N ALA A 500 -22.38 3.53 17.56
CA ALA A 500 -22.27 2.33 16.76
C ALA A 500 -21.10 1.43 17.18
N GLY A 501 -20.05 2.02 17.78
CA GLY A 501 -18.87 1.30 18.27
C GLY A 501 -17.79 1.06 17.21
N VAL A 502 -17.71 1.92 16.19
CA VAL A 502 -16.91 1.70 14.96
C VAL A 502 -15.81 2.76 14.75
N GLN A 503 -15.30 3.36 15.82
CA GLN A 503 -14.26 4.41 15.70
C GLN A 503 -12.85 3.88 15.47
N GLU A 504 -12.61 2.59 15.73
CA GLU A 504 -11.31 1.93 15.59
C GLU A 504 -11.17 1.25 14.22
N PRO A 505 -9.94 0.91 13.78
CA PRO A 505 -8.64 1.28 14.36
C PRO A 505 -8.32 2.78 14.18
N TYR A 506 -7.39 3.30 14.98
CA TYR A 506 -6.99 4.72 14.99
C TYR A 506 -6.09 5.09 13.81
N VAL A 507 -5.23 4.18 13.38
CA VAL A 507 -4.44 4.28 12.14
C VAL A 507 -5.06 3.33 11.14
N SER A 508 -6.14 3.77 10.51
CA SER A 508 -6.90 2.95 9.57
C SER A 508 -6.56 3.25 8.10
N PHE A 509 -6.85 2.28 7.22
CA PHE A 509 -6.62 2.42 5.78
C PHE A 509 -7.81 1.94 4.92
N PRO A 510 -7.79 0.82 4.16
CA PRO A 510 -8.96 0.45 3.35
C PRO A 510 -10.10 -0.05 4.24
N THR A 511 -11.33 0.09 3.75
CA THR A 511 -12.56 -0.31 4.43
C THR A 511 -13.63 -0.67 3.40
N TRP A 512 -14.55 -1.58 3.74
CA TRP A 512 -15.71 -1.94 2.91
C TRP A 512 -16.85 -2.52 3.74
N PHE A 513 -18.05 -2.52 3.15
CA PHE A 513 -19.22 -3.25 3.64
C PHE A 513 -19.43 -4.54 2.84
N TRP A 514 -19.85 -5.61 3.51
CA TRP A 514 -20.20 -6.91 2.92
C TRP A 514 -21.05 -7.72 3.89
N ASP A 515 -21.63 -8.85 3.49
CA ASP A 515 -22.29 -9.79 4.41
C ASP A 515 -21.41 -11.04 4.50
N TYR A 516 -20.50 -11.10 5.48
CA TYR A 516 -19.48 -12.17 5.50
C TYR A 516 -20.04 -13.48 6.07
N ASP A 517 -21.11 -13.41 6.86
CA ASP A 517 -21.71 -14.56 7.53
C ASP A 517 -23.13 -14.92 7.01
N ASN A 518 -23.55 -14.31 5.90
CA ASN A 518 -24.80 -14.53 5.21
C ASN A 518 -26.03 -14.38 6.13
N ASP A 519 -25.98 -13.44 7.09
CA ASP A 519 -27.07 -13.19 8.04
C ASP A 519 -28.10 -12.13 7.56
N GLY A 520 -27.83 -11.51 6.41
CA GLY A 520 -28.68 -10.50 5.76
C GLY A 520 -28.36 -9.07 6.19
N TRP A 521 -27.32 -8.85 7.00
CA TRP A 521 -26.85 -7.54 7.41
C TRP A 521 -25.45 -7.27 6.88
N GLN A 522 -25.22 -6.06 6.38
CA GLN A 522 -23.88 -5.67 5.98
C GLN A 522 -23.01 -5.40 7.21
N ASP A 523 -21.94 -6.16 7.33
CA ASP A 523 -20.82 -6.03 8.23
C ASP A 523 -19.74 -5.12 7.65
N LEU A 524 -18.88 -4.61 8.53
CA LEU A 524 -17.89 -3.59 8.18
C LEU A 524 -16.48 -4.11 8.47
N PHE A 525 -15.63 -4.16 7.45
CA PHE A 525 -14.20 -4.37 7.62
C PHE A 525 -13.45 -3.03 7.61
N VAL A 526 -12.49 -2.87 8.53
CA VAL A 526 -11.61 -1.69 8.59
C VAL A 526 -10.20 -2.15 8.90
N ALA A 527 -9.26 -1.95 7.96
CA ALA A 527 -7.90 -2.40 8.19
C ALA A 527 -7.09 -1.43 9.06
N GLY A 528 -6.23 -1.99 9.91
CA GLY A 528 -5.15 -1.26 10.59
C GLY A 528 -3.93 -1.10 9.69
N PHE A 529 -3.22 0.01 9.84
CA PHE A 529 -2.12 0.42 8.96
C PHE A 529 -0.88 0.94 9.71
N ASP A 530 -0.79 0.72 11.03
CA ASP A 530 0.41 1.06 11.80
C ASP A 530 1.26 -0.16 12.11
N MET A 531 2.58 0.00 11.95
CA MET A 531 3.58 -0.98 12.35
C MET A 531 4.55 -0.26 13.28
N ALA A 532 4.62 -0.70 14.55
CA ALA A 532 5.43 -0.02 15.56
C ALA A 532 6.91 0.01 15.17
N ASN A 533 7.39 -1.09 14.58
CA ASN A 533 8.68 -1.23 13.90
C ASN A 533 8.71 -2.55 13.11
N LEU A 534 9.78 -2.78 12.33
CA LEU A 534 9.89 -3.96 11.46
C LEU A 534 9.98 -5.31 12.21
N ASP A 535 10.25 -5.32 13.52
CA ASP A 535 10.34 -6.56 14.32
C ASP A 535 9.02 -7.35 14.31
N ASP A 536 7.91 -6.62 14.27
CA ASP A 536 6.56 -7.15 14.18
C ASP A 536 6.43 -8.18 13.04
N MET A 537 7.18 -8.02 11.95
CA MET A 537 7.20 -8.97 10.83
C MET A 537 7.70 -10.36 11.21
N ALA A 538 8.79 -10.45 11.96
CA ALA A 538 9.30 -11.74 12.40
C ALA A 538 8.46 -12.31 13.54
N LEU A 539 7.90 -11.46 14.40
CA LEU A 539 7.08 -11.88 15.55
C LEU A 539 5.85 -12.70 15.11
N ILE A 540 5.21 -12.33 13.99
CA ILE A 540 4.10 -13.11 13.38
C ILE A 540 4.51 -14.57 13.17
N TYR A 541 5.65 -14.80 12.51
CA TYR A 541 6.12 -16.14 12.14
C TYR A 541 6.81 -16.88 13.30
N LEU A 542 7.15 -16.16 14.37
CA LEU A 542 7.61 -16.74 15.63
C LEU A 542 6.44 -17.12 16.56
N GLY A 543 5.20 -16.68 16.24
CA GLY A 543 4.04 -16.89 17.10
C GLY A 543 4.11 -16.07 18.40
N GLU A 544 4.81 -14.94 18.37
CA GLU A 544 5.02 -14.04 19.51
C GLU A 544 4.11 -12.81 19.39
N PRO A 545 3.75 -12.14 20.51
CA PRO A 545 2.96 -10.92 20.49
C PRO A 545 3.66 -9.79 19.73
N PHE A 546 2.91 -8.98 19.01
CA PHE A 546 3.38 -7.81 18.24
C PHE A 546 2.62 -6.54 18.64
N GLU A 547 3.11 -5.36 18.22
CA GLU A 547 2.53 -4.06 18.59
C GLU A 547 1.75 -3.36 17.47
N ALA A 548 1.91 -3.81 16.22
CA ALA A 548 1.18 -3.29 15.06
C ALA A 548 -0.35 -3.26 15.26
N GLU A 549 -0.99 -2.28 14.63
CA GLU A 549 -2.43 -2.09 14.77
C GLU A 549 -3.21 -3.14 13.98
N HIS A 550 -4.02 -3.92 14.70
CA HIS A 550 -4.85 -4.96 14.12
C HIS A 550 -6.02 -4.37 13.31
N PRO A 551 -6.49 -5.06 12.25
CA PRO A 551 -7.75 -4.72 11.62
C PRO A 551 -8.94 -4.91 12.58
N ARG A 552 -10.10 -4.43 12.17
CA ARG A 552 -11.39 -4.64 12.82
C ARG A 552 -12.35 -5.27 11.83
N LEU A 553 -13.07 -6.30 12.27
CA LEU A 553 -14.25 -6.80 11.57
C LEU A 553 -15.44 -6.57 12.49
N TYR A 554 -16.33 -5.69 12.06
CA TYR A 554 -17.50 -5.27 12.81
C TYR A 554 -18.73 -5.98 12.27
N ARG A 555 -19.21 -6.99 13.00
CA ARG A 555 -20.49 -7.63 12.69
C ARG A 555 -21.66 -6.74 13.06
N ASN A 556 -22.60 -6.55 12.16
CA ASN A 556 -23.78 -5.72 12.35
C ASN A 556 -24.83 -6.43 13.21
N ARG A 557 -25.39 -5.73 14.20
CA ARG A 557 -26.43 -6.27 15.10
C ARG A 557 -27.86 -5.94 14.68
N GLY A 558 -28.04 -5.28 13.53
CA GLY A 558 -29.34 -4.87 12.99
C GLY A 558 -30.05 -3.79 13.82
N ASN A 559 -29.29 -3.04 14.62
CA ASN A 559 -29.82 -1.99 15.51
C ASN A 559 -28.91 -0.76 15.57
N LEU A 560 -28.17 -0.48 14.48
CA LEU A 560 -27.17 0.59 14.37
C LEU A 560 -25.98 0.45 15.35
N THR A 561 -25.74 -0.77 15.86
CA THR A 561 -24.55 -1.08 16.65
C THR A 561 -23.83 -2.29 16.06
N PHE A 562 -22.53 -2.33 16.29
CA PHE A 562 -21.67 -3.38 15.76
C PHE A 562 -20.95 -4.13 16.88
N GLU A 563 -20.51 -5.34 16.57
CA GLU A 563 -19.67 -6.19 17.41
C GLU A 563 -18.33 -6.40 16.72
N GLU A 564 -17.24 -6.06 17.38
CA GLU A 564 -15.90 -6.32 16.89
C GLU A 564 -15.55 -7.81 17.07
N LEU A 565 -15.13 -8.49 16.00
CA LEU A 565 -14.91 -9.94 15.94
C LEU A 565 -13.59 -10.36 15.27
N ALA A 566 -12.66 -9.44 14.97
CA ALA A 566 -11.49 -9.77 14.15
C ALA A 566 -10.67 -10.93 14.72
N SER A 567 -10.49 -11.02 16.04
CA SER A 567 -9.75 -12.13 16.66
C SER A 567 -10.53 -13.44 16.65
N GLU A 568 -11.83 -13.37 16.90
CA GLU A 568 -12.73 -14.53 16.90
C GLU A 568 -12.77 -15.22 15.53
N VAL A 569 -12.69 -14.45 14.44
CA VAL A 569 -12.71 -14.98 13.08
C VAL A 569 -11.31 -15.19 12.48
N GLY A 570 -10.23 -14.97 13.22
CA GLY A 570 -8.86 -15.20 12.74
C GLY A 570 -8.29 -14.13 11.79
N LEU A 571 -8.82 -12.91 11.83
CA LEU A 571 -8.31 -11.73 11.12
C LEU A 571 -7.39 -10.84 11.98
N ASP A 572 -7.14 -11.18 13.24
CA ASP A 572 -6.27 -10.42 14.17
C ASP A 572 -4.77 -10.55 13.89
N ARG A 573 -4.37 -10.39 12.62
CA ARG A 573 -2.99 -10.47 12.16
C ARG A 573 -2.53 -9.13 11.58
N ILE A 574 -1.21 -8.96 11.44
CA ILE A 574 -0.63 -7.86 10.68
C ILE A 574 -0.89 -8.09 9.20
N ILE A 575 -1.75 -7.25 8.62
CA ILE A 575 -2.04 -7.24 7.18
C ILE A 575 -1.36 -6.04 6.51
N LEU A 576 -1.51 -4.83 7.09
CA LEU A 576 -1.03 -3.56 6.51
C LEU A 576 -1.45 -3.39 5.03
N PRO A 577 -2.76 -3.47 4.69
CA PRO A 577 -3.16 -3.42 3.30
C PRO A 577 -3.11 -1.99 2.76
N MET A 578 -2.50 -1.82 1.57
CA MET A 578 -2.55 -0.57 0.79
C MET A 578 -3.60 -0.59 -0.31
N GLY A 579 -4.20 -1.74 -0.56
CA GLY A 579 -5.40 -1.95 -1.37
C GLY A 579 -5.90 -3.35 -1.10
N ALA A 580 -7.21 -3.55 -1.18
CA ALA A 580 -7.83 -4.81 -0.78
C ALA A 580 -9.24 -4.88 -1.33
N ASN A 581 -9.68 -6.08 -1.68
CA ASN A 581 -11.01 -6.33 -2.20
C ASN A 581 -11.47 -7.75 -1.80
N PHE A 582 -12.73 -8.06 -2.07
CA PHE A 582 -13.36 -9.33 -1.76
C PHE A 582 -14.08 -9.91 -2.98
N GLY A 583 -14.29 -11.22 -2.95
CA GLY A 583 -14.93 -12.03 -3.99
C GLY A 583 -15.17 -13.45 -3.48
N ASP A 584 -15.90 -14.27 -4.23
CA ASP A 584 -16.12 -15.68 -3.91
C ASP A 584 -15.08 -16.52 -4.67
N LEU A 585 -13.98 -16.85 -4.00
CA LEU A 585 -12.79 -17.43 -4.62
C LEU A 585 -13.06 -18.83 -5.19
N ASP A 586 -13.85 -19.61 -4.48
CA ASP A 586 -14.11 -21.01 -4.81
C ASP A 586 -15.57 -21.33 -5.08
N ASN A 587 -16.37 -20.29 -5.34
CA ASN A 587 -17.79 -20.36 -5.65
C ASN A 587 -18.61 -21.08 -4.55
N ASP A 588 -18.16 -21.07 -3.30
CA ASP A 588 -18.85 -21.76 -2.20
C ASP A 588 -20.00 -20.94 -1.58
N GLY A 589 -20.19 -19.69 -2.01
CA GLY A 589 -21.21 -18.76 -1.56
C GLY A 589 -20.82 -17.95 -0.31
N TRP A 590 -19.54 -17.95 0.07
CA TRP A 590 -18.98 -17.15 1.15
C TRP A 590 -17.90 -16.20 0.59
N LEU A 591 -18.03 -14.91 0.87
CA LEU A 591 -17.08 -13.92 0.35
C LEU A 591 -15.75 -14.00 1.09
N ASP A 592 -14.67 -14.12 0.31
CA ASP A 592 -13.27 -14.17 0.72
C ASP A 592 -12.60 -12.78 0.59
N ALA A 593 -11.45 -12.57 1.21
CA ALA A 593 -10.75 -11.29 1.16
C ALA A 593 -9.30 -11.42 0.67
N TYR A 594 -8.94 -10.62 -0.34
CA TYR A 594 -7.58 -10.47 -0.83
C TYR A 594 -6.99 -9.12 -0.43
N PHE A 595 -5.84 -9.17 0.23
CA PHE A 595 -5.13 -8.01 0.76
C PHE A 595 -3.81 -7.80 0.02
N GLY A 596 -3.70 -6.66 -0.66
CA GLY A 596 -2.43 -6.12 -1.16
C GLY A 596 -1.70 -5.44 -0.02
N THR A 597 -0.57 -5.99 0.42
CA THR A 597 0.10 -5.61 1.67
C THR A 597 1.30 -4.68 1.44
N GLY A 598 1.72 -3.99 2.50
CA GLY A 598 2.95 -3.20 2.56
C GLY A 598 2.75 -1.79 3.11
N MET A 599 3.82 -1.00 3.14
CA MET A 599 3.81 0.41 3.49
C MET A 599 4.74 1.18 2.54
N PRO A 600 4.77 2.53 2.57
CA PRO A 600 5.75 3.27 1.76
C PRO A 600 7.21 2.87 2.04
N ASP A 601 7.57 2.52 3.27
CA ASP A 601 8.91 2.05 3.65
C ASP A 601 9.36 0.86 2.76
N MET A 602 10.58 0.93 2.21
CA MET A 602 11.11 -0.11 1.32
C MET A 602 11.41 -1.44 2.04
N ARG A 603 11.47 -1.45 3.36
CA ARG A 603 11.73 -2.64 4.19
C ARG A 603 10.48 -3.48 4.44
N THR A 604 9.27 -2.92 4.27
CA THR A 604 8.01 -3.64 4.49
C THR A 604 7.72 -4.55 3.29
N LEU A 605 8.49 -5.62 3.19
CA LEU A 605 8.30 -6.70 2.21
C LEU A 605 7.45 -7.76 2.89
N LEU A 606 6.14 -7.68 2.69
CA LEU A 606 5.15 -8.62 3.20
C LEU A 606 4.56 -9.39 2.03
N PRO A 607 4.27 -10.69 2.19
CA PRO A 607 3.42 -11.36 1.21
C PRO A 607 2.03 -10.70 1.20
N ASN A 608 1.49 -10.46 0.01
CA ASN A 608 0.05 -10.25 -0.16
C ASN A 608 -0.69 -11.46 0.40
N ARG A 609 -1.89 -11.26 0.96
CA ARG A 609 -2.58 -12.32 1.71
C ARG A 609 -3.97 -12.59 1.19
N MET A 610 -4.26 -13.86 0.93
CA MET A 610 -5.61 -14.32 0.60
C MET A 610 -6.21 -15.08 1.78
N MET A 611 -7.38 -14.60 2.21
CA MET A 611 -8.10 -15.10 3.38
C MET A 611 -9.42 -15.70 2.92
N ARG A 612 -9.51 -17.04 2.96
CA ARG A 612 -10.71 -17.78 2.59
C ARG A 612 -11.71 -17.81 3.75
N ASN A 613 -12.95 -17.45 3.52
CA ASN A 613 -14.05 -17.50 4.46
C ASN A 613 -14.57 -18.94 4.62
N ASP A 614 -14.33 -19.52 5.78
CA ASP A 614 -14.68 -20.91 6.11
C ASP A 614 -16.11 -20.95 6.69
N GLY A 615 -17.10 -20.68 5.84
CA GLY A 615 -18.52 -20.82 6.16
C GLY A 615 -19.08 -19.76 7.11
N GLY A 616 -18.57 -18.52 7.06
CA GLY A 616 -18.95 -17.42 7.96
C GLY A 616 -18.41 -17.55 9.39
N ALA A 617 -17.66 -18.62 9.69
CA ALA A 617 -17.17 -18.90 11.03
C ALA A 617 -15.79 -18.26 11.30
N ARG A 618 -14.90 -18.27 10.31
CA ARG A 618 -13.53 -17.75 10.39
C ARG A 618 -12.93 -17.54 9.00
N PHE A 619 -11.81 -16.86 8.94
CA PHE A 619 -10.98 -16.71 7.74
C PHE A 619 -9.71 -17.56 7.86
N ALA A 620 -9.44 -18.40 6.86
CA ALA A 620 -8.27 -19.25 6.74
C ALA A 620 -7.25 -18.63 5.78
N ASP A 621 -5.98 -18.59 6.16
CA ASP A 621 -4.90 -18.11 5.29
C ASP A 621 -4.58 -19.18 4.21
N VAL A 622 -4.82 -18.83 2.95
CA VAL A 622 -4.59 -19.70 1.77
C VAL A 622 -3.51 -19.12 0.84
N THR A 623 -2.70 -18.21 1.36
CA THR A 623 -1.76 -17.40 0.58
C THR A 623 -0.72 -18.22 -0.18
N SER A 624 -0.09 -19.19 0.49
CA SER A 624 1.01 -19.96 -0.08
C SER A 624 0.53 -21.14 -0.95
N SER A 625 -0.60 -21.76 -0.62
CA SER A 625 -1.22 -22.81 -1.42
C SER A 625 -1.81 -22.25 -2.72
N GLY A 626 -2.48 -21.10 -2.62
CA GLY A 626 -3.13 -20.42 -3.73
C GLY A 626 -2.19 -19.66 -4.66
N GLY A 627 -0.93 -19.43 -4.28
CA GLY A 627 0.01 -18.66 -5.10
C GLY A 627 -0.15 -17.14 -4.99
N PHE A 628 -0.75 -16.63 -3.91
CA PHE A 628 -1.03 -15.20 -3.70
C PHE A 628 0.12 -14.42 -3.05
N GLY A 629 1.13 -15.13 -2.54
CA GLY A 629 2.19 -14.59 -1.66
C GLY A 629 3.26 -13.73 -2.34
N THR A 630 2.92 -12.89 -3.34
CA THR A 630 3.89 -11.92 -3.85
C THR A 630 4.33 -10.98 -2.73
N VAL A 631 5.64 -10.77 -2.57
CA VAL A 631 6.19 -9.83 -1.56
C VAL A 631 6.25 -8.38 -2.06
N GLN A 632 5.73 -8.16 -3.27
CA GLN A 632 5.57 -6.85 -3.87
C GLN A 632 4.35 -6.17 -3.29
N LYS A 633 4.45 -4.84 -3.21
CA LYS A 633 3.41 -4.03 -2.60
C LYS A 633 2.15 -4.03 -3.46
N GLY A 634 1.07 -4.59 -2.94
CA GLY A 634 -0.22 -4.70 -3.63
C GLY A 634 -1.14 -3.52 -3.37
N HIS A 635 -1.89 -3.12 -4.41
CA HIS A 635 -2.85 -2.02 -4.36
C HIS A 635 -4.19 -2.43 -4.99
N GLY A 636 -4.54 -1.91 -6.17
CA GLY A 636 -5.81 -2.23 -6.82
C GLY A 636 -5.98 -3.72 -7.06
N ILE A 637 -7.08 -4.29 -6.54
CA ILE A 637 -7.46 -5.69 -6.68
C ILE A 637 -8.89 -5.75 -7.20
N SER A 638 -9.11 -6.40 -8.33
CA SER A 638 -10.45 -6.59 -8.92
C SER A 638 -10.69 -8.07 -9.15
N PHE A 639 -11.83 -8.57 -8.68
CA PHE A 639 -12.32 -9.93 -8.92
C PHE A 639 -13.29 -9.91 -10.10
N GLY A 640 -13.24 -10.91 -10.97
CA GLY A 640 -14.27 -11.10 -11.98
C GLY A 640 -14.03 -12.33 -12.87
N ASP A 641 -15.12 -12.92 -13.36
CA ASP A 641 -15.14 -14.02 -14.33
C ASP A 641 -14.78 -13.49 -15.74
N ILE A 642 -13.47 -13.37 -16.02
CA ILE A 642 -12.96 -12.71 -17.23
C ILE A 642 -13.18 -13.59 -18.47
N ASP A 643 -13.09 -14.90 -18.30
CA ASP A 643 -13.09 -15.87 -19.38
C ASP A 643 -14.41 -16.64 -19.55
N HIS A 644 -15.38 -16.32 -18.68
CA HIS A 644 -16.75 -16.80 -18.68
C HIS A 644 -16.93 -18.28 -18.31
N ASP A 645 -15.97 -18.90 -17.63
CA ASP A 645 -16.11 -20.26 -17.11
C ASP A 645 -16.89 -20.31 -15.77
N GLY A 646 -17.05 -19.14 -15.14
CA GLY A 646 -17.89 -18.89 -13.99
C GLY A 646 -17.18 -18.96 -12.65
N ASP A 647 -15.84 -19.02 -12.62
CA ASP A 647 -15.05 -18.67 -11.46
C ASP A 647 -14.38 -17.30 -11.60
N GLN A 648 -14.10 -16.65 -10.46
CA GLN A 648 -13.56 -15.30 -10.46
C GLN A 648 -12.04 -15.34 -10.58
N ASP A 649 -11.52 -14.69 -11.61
CA ASP A 649 -10.11 -14.34 -11.76
C ASP A 649 -9.79 -13.06 -10.98
N ILE A 650 -8.49 -12.80 -10.77
CA ILE A 650 -8.04 -11.65 -9.99
C ILE A 650 -7.02 -10.84 -10.78
N TYR A 651 -7.33 -9.56 -11.04
CA TYR A 651 -6.35 -8.60 -11.53
C TYR A 651 -5.79 -7.76 -10.37
N GLN A 652 -4.47 -7.64 -10.30
CA GLN A 652 -3.78 -6.91 -9.23
C GLN A 652 -2.76 -5.89 -9.76
N VAL A 653 -2.86 -4.65 -9.28
CA VAL A 653 -1.86 -3.60 -9.48
C VAL A 653 -0.78 -3.70 -8.42
N LEU A 654 0.47 -3.77 -8.87
CA LEU A 654 1.66 -3.93 -8.02
C LEU A 654 2.62 -2.76 -8.15
N GLY A 655 3.44 -2.55 -7.12
CA GLY A 655 4.42 -1.46 -7.04
C GLY A 655 4.03 -0.41 -5.99
N ALA A 656 4.97 0.45 -5.61
CA ALA A 656 4.87 1.28 -4.40
C ALA A 656 4.98 2.78 -4.68
N ALA A 657 5.35 3.54 -3.64
CA ALA A 657 5.43 5.00 -3.67
C ALA A 657 6.70 5.57 -4.33
N PHE A 658 7.71 4.76 -4.59
CA PHE A 658 9.03 5.23 -5.05
C PHE A 658 9.45 4.60 -6.39
N GLU A 659 10.23 5.34 -7.18
CA GLU A 659 10.72 4.90 -8.50
C GLU A 659 11.57 3.61 -8.43
N GLY A 660 12.23 3.40 -7.30
CA GLY A 660 13.00 2.18 -7.01
C GLY A 660 12.15 1.00 -6.57
N ASP A 661 10.82 1.11 -6.61
CA ASP A 661 9.87 0.18 -6.01
C ASP A 661 8.65 -0.04 -6.94
N VAL A 662 8.87 0.01 -8.26
CA VAL A 662 7.85 -0.25 -9.29
C VAL A 662 7.83 -1.73 -9.66
N TYR A 663 6.66 -2.28 -10.01
CA TYR A 663 6.54 -3.71 -10.34
C TYR A 663 5.51 -3.97 -11.42
N GLU A 664 5.58 -5.13 -12.07
CA GLU A 664 4.62 -5.58 -13.09
C GLU A 664 3.31 -6.03 -12.43
N ASN A 665 2.17 -5.57 -12.93
CA ASN A 665 0.85 -6.05 -12.49
C ASN A 665 0.66 -7.55 -12.78
N ALA A 666 -0.20 -8.19 -11.99
CA ALA A 666 -0.52 -9.62 -12.11
C ALA A 666 -1.98 -9.83 -12.53
N LEU A 667 -2.24 -10.96 -13.18
CA LEU A 667 -3.56 -11.45 -13.55
C LEU A 667 -3.57 -12.93 -13.18
N LEU A 668 -4.27 -13.27 -12.12
CA LEU A 668 -4.30 -14.59 -11.53
C LEU A 668 -5.52 -15.34 -12.06
N GLU A 669 -5.28 -16.30 -12.94
CA GLU A 669 -6.29 -17.23 -13.47
C GLU A 669 -6.68 -18.23 -12.39
N ASN A 670 -7.99 -18.37 -12.18
CA ASN A 670 -8.55 -19.29 -11.22
C ASN A 670 -8.52 -20.74 -11.76
N PRO A 671 -8.09 -21.74 -10.98
CA PRO A 671 -8.03 -23.13 -11.45
C PRO A 671 -9.40 -23.84 -11.50
N GLY A 672 -10.46 -23.21 -11.00
CA GLY A 672 -11.80 -23.77 -10.87
C GLY A 672 -11.96 -24.80 -9.74
N HIS A 673 -13.13 -24.81 -9.09
CA HIS A 673 -13.40 -25.62 -7.89
C HIS A 673 -14.56 -26.61 -8.03
N GLY A 674 -15.24 -26.61 -9.18
CA GLY A 674 -16.35 -27.53 -9.47
C GLY A 674 -17.64 -27.25 -8.68
N HIS A 675 -17.74 -26.07 -8.06
CA HIS A 675 -18.95 -25.53 -7.50
C HIS A 675 -19.84 -24.87 -8.57
N HIS A 676 -21.08 -24.60 -8.19
CA HIS A 676 -22.06 -23.96 -9.06
C HIS A 676 -22.04 -22.45 -8.89
N TRP A 677 -22.45 -21.72 -9.91
CA TRP A 677 -22.45 -20.27 -9.93
C TRP A 677 -23.74 -19.70 -10.55
N LEU A 678 -24.00 -18.42 -10.32
CA LEU A 678 -25.05 -17.63 -10.96
C LEU A 678 -24.52 -16.22 -11.20
N THR A 679 -24.65 -15.73 -12.43
CA THR A 679 -24.29 -14.34 -12.76
C THR A 679 -25.54 -13.50 -13.03
N LEU A 680 -25.66 -12.36 -12.37
CA LEU A 680 -26.78 -11.43 -12.52
C LEU A 680 -26.29 -10.06 -13.00
N GLU A 681 -26.78 -9.63 -14.16
CA GLU A 681 -26.66 -8.25 -14.64
C GLU A 681 -27.95 -7.52 -14.32
N LEU A 682 -27.88 -6.54 -13.40
CA LEU A 682 -29.05 -5.79 -12.95
C LEU A 682 -29.16 -4.47 -13.71
N GLU A 683 -30.38 -4.13 -14.11
CA GLU A 683 -30.68 -2.85 -14.76
C GLU A 683 -31.81 -2.12 -14.02
N GLY A 684 -31.46 -1.02 -13.36
CA GLY A 684 -32.39 -0.11 -12.70
C GLY A 684 -33.30 0.65 -13.67
N VAL A 685 -34.48 1.04 -13.19
CA VAL A 685 -35.46 1.83 -13.95
C VAL A 685 -36.00 3.00 -13.16
N VAL A 686 -36.41 2.74 -11.91
CA VAL A 686 -36.72 3.75 -10.90
C VAL A 686 -35.45 4.07 -10.11
N SER A 687 -34.69 3.03 -9.74
CA SER A 687 -33.31 3.19 -9.30
C SER A 687 -32.44 3.62 -10.48
N HIS A 688 -31.28 4.19 -10.19
CA HIS A 688 -30.25 4.42 -11.20
C HIS A 688 -29.85 3.10 -11.89
N ARG A 689 -29.35 3.21 -13.12
CA ARG A 689 -29.24 2.10 -14.08
C ARG A 689 -28.32 0.98 -13.61
N ASP A 690 -27.19 1.34 -12.99
CA ASP A 690 -26.19 0.40 -12.45
C ASP A 690 -26.65 -0.39 -11.21
N ALA A 691 -27.76 -0.01 -10.58
CA ALA A 691 -28.32 -0.69 -9.41
C ALA A 691 -27.36 -0.87 -8.19
N ILE A 692 -26.28 -0.10 -8.10
CA ILE A 692 -25.40 0.01 -6.90
C ILE A 692 -26.24 0.18 -5.64
N GLY A 693 -26.02 -0.71 -4.66
CA GLY A 693 -26.81 -0.82 -3.44
C GLY A 693 -27.97 -1.81 -3.51
N ALA A 694 -28.25 -2.42 -4.68
CA ALA A 694 -29.26 -3.47 -4.78
C ALA A 694 -28.85 -4.68 -3.94
N ARG A 695 -29.73 -5.11 -3.05
CA ARG A 695 -29.52 -6.29 -2.18
C ARG A 695 -30.14 -7.52 -2.83
N ILE A 696 -29.32 -8.54 -3.03
CA ILE A 696 -29.68 -9.82 -3.64
C ILE A 696 -29.68 -10.88 -2.54
N HIS A 697 -30.78 -11.62 -2.44
CA HIS A 697 -30.90 -12.78 -1.56
C HIS A 697 -31.23 -14.00 -2.43
N ALA A 698 -30.28 -14.91 -2.57
CA ALA A 698 -30.47 -16.18 -3.25
C ALA A 698 -30.75 -17.29 -2.22
N VAL A 699 -31.80 -18.07 -2.46
CA VAL A 699 -32.12 -19.26 -1.68
C VAL A 699 -31.86 -20.48 -2.55
N VAL A 700 -31.02 -21.39 -2.07
CA VAL A 700 -30.62 -22.60 -2.80
C VAL A 700 -30.80 -23.84 -1.93
N GLU A 701 -31.04 -25.00 -2.55
CA GLU A 701 -31.02 -26.30 -1.88
C GLU A 701 -29.69 -27.01 -2.17
N SER A 702 -28.93 -27.34 -1.12
CA SER A 702 -27.63 -28.05 -1.21
C SER A 702 -27.77 -29.52 -1.63
N LYS A 703 -26.66 -30.22 -1.91
CA LYS A 703 -26.71 -31.68 -2.18
C LYS A 703 -27.22 -32.49 -1.00
N ASP A 704 -27.15 -31.97 0.22
CA ASP A 704 -27.68 -32.66 1.40
C ASP A 704 -29.17 -32.36 1.65
N GLY A 705 -29.78 -31.49 0.85
CA GLY A 705 -31.18 -31.09 0.97
C GLY A 705 -31.42 -30.00 2.02
N GLU A 706 -30.37 -29.30 2.43
CA GLU A 706 -30.48 -28.14 3.32
C GLU A 706 -30.66 -26.87 2.49
N GLN A 707 -31.49 -25.94 2.98
CA GLN A 707 -31.61 -24.63 2.37
C GLN A 707 -30.48 -23.71 2.87
N ARG A 708 -29.78 -23.06 1.94
CA ARG A 708 -28.81 -21.99 2.21
C ARG A 708 -29.34 -20.65 1.70
N SER A 709 -29.05 -19.60 2.46
CA SER A 709 -29.21 -18.20 2.04
C SER A 709 -27.86 -17.65 1.66
N ILE A 710 -27.81 -16.90 0.55
CA ILE A 710 -26.62 -16.22 0.06
C ILE A 710 -27.02 -14.77 -0.17
N HIS A 711 -26.27 -13.85 0.43
CA HIS A 711 -26.55 -12.43 0.43
C HIS A 711 -25.42 -11.67 -0.28
N VAL A 712 -25.78 -10.86 -1.27
CA VAL A 712 -24.82 -10.06 -2.04
C VAL A 712 -25.41 -8.67 -2.25
N THR A 713 -24.58 -7.64 -2.26
CA THR A 713 -24.99 -6.28 -2.59
C THR A 713 -24.19 -5.76 -3.77
N VAL A 714 -24.88 -5.17 -4.75
CA VAL A 714 -24.23 -4.58 -5.92
C VAL A 714 -23.36 -3.41 -5.50
N GLY A 715 -22.10 -3.43 -5.89
CA GLY A 715 -21.14 -2.36 -5.66
C GLY A 715 -19.77 -2.73 -6.22
N HIS A 716 -18.82 -1.81 -6.09
CA HIS A 716 -17.46 -1.96 -6.63
C HIS A 716 -16.58 -2.89 -5.77
N GLY A 717 -17.04 -3.29 -4.60
CA GLY A 717 -16.28 -4.06 -3.62
C GLY A 717 -15.45 -3.18 -2.68
N GLY A 718 -14.16 -3.46 -2.60
CA GLY A 718 -13.22 -2.90 -1.64
C GLY A 718 -12.59 -1.55 -2.02
N SER A 719 -11.29 -1.44 -1.76
CA SER A 719 -10.51 -0.21 -1.94
C SER A 719 -9.40 -0.40 -2.98
N PHE A 720 -9.10 0.67 -3.72
CA PHE A 720 -8.16 0.70 -4.85
C PHE A 720 -8.54 -0.13 -6.08
N GLY A 721 -9.30 -1.20 -5.92
CA GLY A 721 -9.79 -2.00 -7.03
C GLY A 721 -11.31 -2.03 -7.05
N SER A 722 -11.88 -1.87 -8.23
CA SER A 722 -13.31 -2.04 -8.48
C SER A 722 -13.55 -3.33 -9.24
N SER A 723 -14.32 -4.23 -8.65
CA SER A 723 -14.87 -5.41 -9.34
C SER A 723 -16.05 -5.00 -10.23
N PRO A 724 -16.46 -5.84 -11.20
CA PRO A 724 -17.59 -5.56 -12.08
C PRO A 724 -18.89 -5.37 -11.31
N LEU A 725 -19.81 -4.56 -11.86
CA LEU A 725 -21.14 -4.39 -11.24
C LEU A 725 -22.09 -5.58 -11.52
N ARG A 726 -21.77 -6.43 -12.50
CA ARG A 726 -22.42 -7.75 -12.63
C ARG A 726 -22.11 -8.57 -11.37
N GLN A 727 -23.11 -9.25 -10.81
CA GLN A 727 -22.92 -10.02 -9.59
C GLN A 727 -22.69 -11.48 -9.93
N GLU A 728 -21.49 -11.98 -9.66
CA GLU A 728 -21.06 -13.36 -9.83
C GLU A 728 -21.17 -14.04 -8.45
N ILE A 729 -22.13 -14.94 -8.31
CA ILE A 729 -22.56 -15.50 -7.03
C ILE A 729 -22.24 -17.00 -7.04
N GLY A 730 -21.33 -17.43 -6.17
CA GLY A 730 -21.12 -18.85 -5.92
C GLY A 730 -22.32 -19.46 -5.21
N LEU A 731 -22.67 -20.69 -5.59
CA LEU A 731 -23.80 -21.45 -5.08
C LEU A 731 -23.35 -22.75 -4.40
N GLY A 732 -22.04 -22.95 -4.28
CA GLY A 732 -21.40 -24.13 -3.72
C GLY A 732 -21.89 -25.40 -4.40
N ASP A 733 -22.43 -26.30 -3.59
CA ASP A 733 -22.88 -27.60 -4.04
C ASP A 733 -24.38 -27.66 -4.38
N ALA A 734 -25.03 -26.51 -4.61
CA ALA A 734 -26.46 -26.42 -4.87
C ALA A 734 -26.98 -27.40 -5.94
N ARG A 735 -28.17 -27.97 -5.70
CA ARG A 735 -28.93 -28.79 -6.66
C ARG A 735 -29.86 -27.95 -7.53
N HIS A 736 -30.40 -26.87 -6.98
CA HIS A 736 -31.24 -25.90 -7.68
C HIS A 736 -31.36 -24.60 -6.88
N ILE A 737 -31.78 -23.54 -7.59
CA ILE A 737 -32.11 -22.23 -7.02
C ILE A 737 -33.62 -22.21 -6.76
N ASP A 738 -34.01 -22.03 -5.49
CA ASP A 738 -35.42 -21.91 -5.09
C ASP A 738 -36.02 -20.58 -5.53
N ALA A 739 -35.31 -19.50 -5.23
CA ALA A 739 -35.66 -18.14 -5.60
C ALA A 739 -34.47 -17.19 -5.46
N VAL A 740 -34.54 -16.08 -6.18
CA VAL A 740 -33.71 -14.90 -5.95
C VAL A 740 -34.63 -13.72 -5.68
N GLU A 741 -34.39 -13.00 -4.59
CA GLU A 741 -35.09 -11.78 -4.23
C GLU A 741 -34.14 -10.59 -4.38
N ILE A 742 -34.57 -9.56 -5.10
CA ILE A 742 -33.79 -8.34 -5.33
C ILE A 742 -34.54 -7.16 -4.72
N VAL A 743 -33.93 -6.51 -3.74
CA VAL A 743 -34.36 -5.22 -3.21
C VAL A 743 -33.56 -4.12 -3.90
N TRP A 744 -34.24 -3.33 -4.72
CA TRP A 744 -33.59 -2.28 -5.50
C TRP A 744 -33.38 -1.01 -4.68
N PRO A 745 -32.31 -0.24 -4.93
CA PRO A 745 -32.12 1.09 -4.34
C PRO A 745 -33.35 1.98 -4.57
N GLY A 746 -33.71 2.80 -3.60
CA GLY A 746 -34.89 3.65 -3.65
C GLY A 746 -36.25 2.95 -3.61
N THR A 747 -36.33 1.62 -3.73
CA THR A 747 -37.60 0.89 -3.61
C THR A 747 -37.49 -0.30 -2.64
N GLN A 748 -38.13 -0.20 -1.48
CA GLN A 748 -38.14 -1.29 -0.49
C GLN A 748 -39.03 -2.50 -0.86
N THR A 749 -39.56 -2.58 -2.09
CA THR A 749 -40.40 -3.70 -2.51
C THR A 749 -39.54 -4.74 -3.25
N PRO A 750 -39.38 -5.96 -2.72
CA PRO A 750 -38.56 -6.98 -3.38
C PRO A 750 -39.16 -7.46 -4.71
N GLN A 751 -38.30 -7.63 -5.71
CA GLN A 751 -38.60 -8.35 -6.95
C GLN A 751 -38.15 -9.80 -6.80
N ARG A 752 -39.12 -10.73 -6.75
CA ARG A 752 -38.85 -12.16 -6.61
C ARG A 752 -38.81 -12.87 -7.96
N ILE A 753 -37.76 -13.65 -8.18
CA ILE A 753 -37.46 -14.39 -9.40
C ILE A 753 -37.37 -15.88 -9.07
N VAL A 754 -37.92 -16.72 -9.94
CA VAL A 754 -37.90 -18.18 -9.81
C VAL A 754 -37.58 -18.83 -11.15
N GLY A 755 -37.10 -20.07 -11.13
CA GLY A 755 -36.79 -20.83 -12.34
C GLY A 755 -35.48 -20.43 -13.01
N LEU A 756 -34.52 -19.89 -12.24
CA LEU A 756 -33.14 -19.71 -12.68
C LEU A 756 -32.42 -21.06 -12.68
N GLU A 757 -31.59 -21.27 -13.68
CA GLU A 757 -30.74 -22.46 -13.80
C GLU A 757 -29.36 -22.20 -13.16
N LEU A 758 -28.74 -23.25 -12.62
CA LEU A 758 -27.35 -23.22 -12.16
C LEU A 758 -26.40 -22.99 -13.33
N ASN A 759 -25.27 -22.34 -13.09
CA ASN A 759 -24.19 -22.11 -14.05
C ASN A 759 -24.67 -21.32 -15.28
N HIS A 760 -25.43 -20.26 -15.04
CA HIS A 760 -26.00 -19.41 -16.08
C HIS A 760 -25.94 -17.94 -15.69
N ALA A 761 -25.88 -17.09 -16.71
CA ALA A 761 -25.95 -15.64 -16.59
C ALA A 761 -27.33 -15.12 -17.01
N TYR A 762 -27.85 -14.12 -16.30
CA TYR A 762 -29.15 -13.50 -16.58
C TYR A 762 -29.10 -11.98 -16.49
N HIS A 763 -29.75 -11.32 -17.44
CA HIS A 763 -30.09 -9.91 -17.37
C HIS A 763 -31.46 -9.75 -16.68
N VAL A 764 -31.50 -8.92 -15.65
CA VAL A 764 -32.68 -8.65 -14.84
C VAL A 764 -32.97 -7.15 -14.82
N ARG A 765 -34.13 -6.77 -15.35
CA ARG A 765 -34.57 -5.37 -15.35
C ARG A 765 -35.59 -5.11 -14.25
N GLN A 766 -35.43 -4.00 -13.52
CA GLN A 766 -36.32 -3.61 -12.43
C GLN A 766 -37.79 -3.53 -12.89
N GLY A 767 -38.67 -4.18 -12.12
CA GLY A 767 -40.12 -4.19 -12.33
C GLY A 767 -40.61 -5.11 -13.45
N GLN A 768 -39.71 -5.81 -14.16
CA GLN A 768 -40.09 -6.83 -15.13
C GLN A 768 -40.24 -8.20 -14.45
N THR A 769 -41.32 -8.92 -14.79
CA THR A 769 -41.59 -10.25 -14.19
C THR A 769 -40.74 -11.38 -14.77
N GLY A 770 -40.07 -11.15 -15.90
CA GLY A 770 -39.22 -12.13 -16.57
C GLY A 770 -37.75 -11.74 -16.51
N VAL A 771 -36.88 -12.73 -16.73
CA VAL A 771 -35.43 -12.57 -16.88
C VAL A 771 -35.01 -12.95 -18.29
N THR A 772 -33.88 -12.42 -18.76
CA THR A 772 -33.32 -12.75 -20.08
C THR A 772 -32.02 -13.52 -19.88
N PRO A 773 -31.91 -14.78 -20.31
CA PRO A 773 -30.64 -15.51 -20.29
C PRO A 773 -29.59 -14.82 -21.16
N ILE A 774 -28.35 -14.81 -20.70
CA ILE A 774 -27.19 -14.28 -21.41
C ILE A 774 -26.32 -15.46 -21.82
N GLU A 775 -26.10 -15.64 -23.11
CA GLU A 775 -25.14 -16.62 -23.62
C GLU A 775 -23.75 -15.97 -23.69
N ARG A 776 -22.80 -16.53 -22.95
CA ARG A 776 -21.40 -16.12 -22.97
C ARG A 776 -20.55 -17.25 -23.51
N GLN A 777 -19.64 -16.91 -24.43
CA GLN A 777 -18.68 -17.88 -24.94
C GLN A 777 -17.46 -17.89 -24.03
N THR A 778 -17.10 -19.09 -23.57
CA THR A 778 -15.89 -19.30 -22.76
C THR A 778 -14.65 -19.34 -23.63
N PHE A 779 -13.50 -18.97 -23.06
CA PHE A 779 -12.18 -19.05 -23.69
C PHE A 779 -11.11 -19.33 -22.62
N ASP A 780 -9.90 -19.72 -23.02
CA ASP A 780 -8.81 -19.97 -22.07
C ASP A 780 -7.97 -18.69 -21.91
N LEU A 781 -7.65 -18.24 -20.69
CA LEU A 781 -6.67 -17.17 -20.45
C LEU A 781 -5.22 -17.65 -20.65
N SER A 782 -5.02 -18.97 -20.55
CA SER A 782 -3.74 -19.67 -20.73
C SER A 782 -3.68 -20.61 -21.95
N PRO A 783 -3.83 -20.14 -23.21
CA PRO A 783 -3.89 -21.05 -24.36
C PRO A 783 -2.59 -21.84 -24.66
N ASP A 784 -1.46 -21.48 -24.02
CA ASP A 784 -0.11 -22.03 -24.27
C ASP A 784 0.67 -22.46 -23.00
N SER A 785 0.05 -22.57 -21.81
CA SER A 785 0.73 -22.95 -20.55
C SER A 785 1.01 -24.45 -20.37
#